data_AF-A0A2N2YNR2-F1
#
_entry.id   AF-A0A2N2YNR2-F1
#
_cell.length_a   1.000
_cell.length_b   1.000
_cell.length_c   1.000
_cell.angle_alpha   90.00
_cell.angle_beta   90.00
_cell.angle_gamma   90.00
#
_symmetry.space_group_name_H-M   'P 1'
#
loop_
_entity.id
_entity.type
_entity.pdbx_description
1 polymer ?
#
loop_
_entity_poly.entity_id
_entity_poly.type
_entity_poly.pdbx_seq_one_letter_code
_entity_poly.pdbx_strand_id
1 'polypeptide(L)'
;MNKILLIIVLVFLCRSSFSQKKETNYASSLQAIFDHYDEDEYYDAIIEIDTLLKSYPMEARLYYIRGYINYKMNDFEVASKDMQHAKSLGYKDYNKFMSRVISNEYMVNLLTKYYYYDTLKLSSDNNYKVHYGLKDSLQGTLRPERTCFDVHFYDLTVKIIPAEKSIEGENKIYFTTTTTTDEIQIDLTENLQINSIEWNNTKLEYKRIYNAIFIRFPQKLNENENQLITIRYDGKPRIAPDPPWNGGFVWEKKRGHWWVGVACEHLGASSWWPCKDHLTEKPDSMRINIQVPSKYQAVSNGNLRSTTTLAHNYTNFEWFVSYPINSYGVTFYMGKFVNFNEMFTNEKGSYPIDYYVLSHHLTKAKQYYSNTRDIVEVYEKLFGEYPYSNDGMAMVESPYEGMEHQSAIAIGDVYSEKSQKDYNFRDYKYLVIHEMAHEWWGNTVAMSDMADAWISEGFATYAEHLFMEEKYGYDEYLNASAYNMHYILNIWPVVGIPDVNDNTFLSGNIYTKGAATLNNLRCTLNNDSLFFAMIKGFYSEFSFKTITTTDFIEFVNNYTGQDFTDFFNKFLYETDPPVLEYFFTIKDKLLHFNYKWINVDSNFTMPFSIMINKYQNIRLVGTTKNKAVRVTNTDSFYLPNEKRFNHKKLRPNSFTYYWTHWVKPEEQNDEVE
;
A
#
# COMPACT_ATOMS: atom_id res chain seq x y z
N MET A 1 -38.64 18.42 17.82
CA MET A 1 -38.67 18.32 19.29
C MET A 1 -37.25 18.23 19.92
N ASN A 2 -36.17 18.59 19.20
CA ASN A 2 -34.77 18.38 19.67
C ASN A 2 -33.97 19.65 20.03
N LYS A 3 -34.28 20.85 19.51
CA LYS A 3 -33.52 22.07 19.83
C LYS A 3 -33.67 22.52 21.30
N ILE A 4 -34.87 22.38 21.87
CA ILE A 4 -35.14 22.74 23.26
C ILE A 4 -34.49 21.74 24.23
N LEU A 5 -34.33 20.48 23.85
CA LEU A 5 -33.73 19.46 24.71
C LEU A 5 -32.21 19.64 24.82
N LEU A 6 -31.53 19.98 23.71
CA LEU A 6 -30.09 20.30 23.69
C LEU A 6 -29.81 21.58 24.49
N ILE A 7 -30.64 22.62 24.32
CA ILE A 7 -30.56 23.87 25.09
C ILE A 7 -30.82 23.62 26.58
N ILE A 8 -31.82 22.81 26.95
CA ILE A 8 -32.09 22.46 28.35
C ILE A 8 -30.94 21.66 28.94
N VAL A 9 -30.35 20.72 28.20
CA VAL A 9 -29.21 19.91 28.66
C VAL A 9 -27.96 20.76 28.84
N LEU A 10 -27.62 21.64 27.89
CA LEU A 10 -26.49 22.57 28.00
C LEU A 10 -26.68 23.59 29.14
N VAL A 11 -27.89 24.14 29.29
CA VAL A 11 -28.22 25.09 30.38
C VAL A 11 -28.24 24.41 31.76
N PHE A 12 -28.71 23.16 31.88
CA PHE A 12 -28.66 22.41 33.14
C PHE A 12 -27.23 21.97 33.50
N LEU A 13 -26.39 21.66 32.51
CA LEU A 13 -24.99 21.28 32.73
C LEU A 13 -24.11 22.49 33.10
N CYS A 14 -24.42 23.70 32.62
CA CYS A 14 -23.74 24.92 33.06
C CYS A 14 -24.22 25.40 34.45
N ARG A 15 -25.49 25.17 34.84
CA ARG A 15 -26.03 25.57 36.16
C ARG A 15 -25.62 24.66 37.32
N SER A 16 -25.24 23.41 37.07
CA SER A 16 -24.89 22.44 38.12
C SER A 16 -23.49 22.63 38.72
N SER A 17 -22.73 23.63 38.25
CA SER A 17 -21.39 23.98 38.73
C SER A 17 -21.35 24.66 40.11
N PHE A 18 -22.49 24.87 40.79
CA PHE A 18 -22.52 25.45 42.15
C PHE A 18 -22.58 24.45 43.31
N SER A 19 -22.47 23.14 43.08
CA SER A 19 -22.22 22.20 44.17
C SER A 19 -21.04 21.29 43.88
N GLN A 20 -19.95 21.50 44.60
CA GLN A 20 -18.84 20.56 44.72
C GLN A 20 -19.37 19.21 45.21
N LYS A 21 -19.68 18.27 44.30
CA LYS A 21 -19.54 16.82 44.54
C LYS A 21 -19.78 15.98 43.28
N LYS A 22 -18.75 15.18 42.97
CA LYS A 22 -18.66 14.04 42.02
C LYS A 22 -18.73 14.36 40.52
N GLU A 23 -17.54 14.59 39.98
CA GLU A 23 -17.19 14.71 38.55
C GLU A 23 -17.19 13.39 37.75
N THR A 24 -17.66 12.28 38.30
CA THR A 24 -17.50 10.95 37.69
C THR A 24 -18.85 10.35 37.29
N ASN A 25 -19.42 10.83 36.18
CA ASN A 25 -20.17 10.02 35.20
C ASN A 25 -20.75 10.81 34.02
N TYR A 26 -20.55 12.13 33.95
CA TYR A 26 -21.20 12.96 32.92
C TYR A 26 -20.52 12.92 31.54
N ALA A 27 -19.20 12.72 31.49
CA ALA A 27 -18.42 12.71 30.23
C ALA A 27 -18.75 11.50 29.33
N SER A 28 -18.98 10.33 29.93
CA SER A 28 -19.44 9.12 29.23
C SER A 28 -20.85 9.28 28.67
N SER A 29 -21.71 10.06 29.34
CA SER A 29 -23.08 10.34 28.88
C SER A 29 -23.10 11.30 27.69
N LEU A 30 -22.25 12.34 27.69
CA LEU A 30 -22.14 13.28 26.56
C LEU A 30 -21.48 12.65 25.34
N GLN A 31 -20.42 11.86 25.53
CA GLN A 31 -19.79 11.09 24.45
C GLN A 31 -20.80 10.15 23.77
N ALA A 32 -21.61 9.42 24.56
CA ALA A 32 -22.65 8.53 24.04
C ALA A 32 -23.78 9.28 23.32
N ILE A 33 -24.03 10.53 23.71
CA ILE A 33 -24.98 11.43 23.04
C ILE A 33 -24.42 11.92 21.70
N PHE A 34 -23.14 12.29 21.62
CA PHE A 34 -22.47 12.70 20.37
C PHE A 34 -22.23 11.53 19.40
N ASP A 35 -22.10 10.31 19.92
CA ASP A 35 -22.07 9.09 19.11
C ASP A 35 -23.45 8.76 18.49
N HIS A 36 -24.51 9.52 18.80
CA HIS A 36 -25.89 9.34 18.32
C HIS A 36 -26.45 10.49 17.48
N TYR A 37 -25.70 11.58 17.25
CA TYR A 37 -26.15 12.74 16.47
C TYR A 37 -25.74 12.67 14.98
N ASP A 38 -26.56 13.30 14.13
CA ASP A 38 -26.38 13.39 12.66
C ASP A 38 -25.40 14.54 12.33
N GLU A 39 -24.59 14.41 11.27
CA GLU A 39 -23.48 15.34 10.97
C GLU A 39 -23.90 16.79 10.75
N ASP A 40 -25.15 17.00 10.35
CA ASP A 40 -25.82 18.31 10.23
C ASP A 40 -25.74 19.15 11.51
N GLU A 41 -25.55 18.50 12.66
CA GLU A 41 -25.59 19.14 13.97
C GLU A 41 -24.19 19.56 14.47
N TYR A 42 -23.10 19.17 13.78
CA TYR A 42 -21.72 19.51 14.19
C TYR A 42 -21.37 20.99 13.91
N TYR A 43 -21.78 21.54 12.77
CA TYR A 43 -21.56 22.95 12.43
C TYR A 43 -22.33 23.89 13.36
N ASP A 44 -23.60 23.59 13.61
CA ASP A 44 -24.43 24.34 14.57
C ASP A 44 -23.82 24.23 16.00
N ALA A 45 -23.30 23.06 16.37
CA ALA A 45 -22.59 22.88 17.64
C ALA A 45 -21.30 23.71 17.73
N ILE A 46 -20.49 23.82 16.67
CA ILE A 46 -19.30 24.71 16.67
C ILE A 46 -19.72 26.17 16.88
N ILE A 47 -20.77 26.64 16.19
CA ILE A 47 -21.27 28.02 16.33
C ILE A 47 -21.76 28.29 17.76
N GLU A 48 -22.45 27.33 18.37
CA GLU A 48 -22.89 27.44 19.76
C GLU A 48 -21.73 27.39 20.75
N ILE A 49 -20.75 26.50 20.55
CA ILE A 49 -19.54 26.42 21.38
C ILE A 49 -18.72 27.72 21.26
N ASP A 50 -18.58 28.29 20.07
CA ASP A 50 -17.95 29.58 19.85
C ASP A 50 -18.65 30.71 20.61
N THR A 51 -19.98 30.68 20.63
CA THR A 51 -20.79 31.64 21.38
C THR A 51 -20.60 31.48 22.89
N LEU A 52 -20.53 30.24 23.38
CA LEU A 52 -20.26 29.95 24.78
C LEU A 52 -18.84 30.34 25.18
N LEU A 53 -17.84 30.10 24.32
CA LEU A 53 -16.44 30.48 24.57
C LEU A 53 -16.24 31.99 24.66
N LYS A 54 -17.06 32.81 23.98
CA LYS A 54 -17.08 34.27 24.20
C LYS A 54 -17.48 34.65 25.63
N SER A 55 -18.35 33.86 26.25
CA SER A 55 -18.86 34.10 27.62
C SER A 55 -18.04 33.37 28.69
N TYR A 56 -17.40 32.25 28.32
CA TYR A 56 -16.66 31.36 29.21
C TYR A 56 -15.30 30.98 28.58
N PRO A 57 -14.38 31.95 28.37
CA PRO A 57 -13.15 31.73 27.61
C PRO A 57 -12.13 30.82 28.30
N MET A 58 -12.36 30.45 29.56
CA MET A 58 -11.51 29.56 30.36
C MET A 58 -12.09 28.14 30.52
N GLU A 59 -13.22 27.84 29.87
CA GLU A 59 -13.86 26.53 29.98
C GLU A 59 -13.14 25.50 29.10
N ALA A 60 -12.17 24.80 29.69
CA ALA A 60 -11.32 23.80 29.04
C ALA A 60 -12.12 22.74 28.26
N ARG A 61 -13.30 22.37 28.76
CA ARG A 61 -14.16 21.37 28.13
C ARG A 61 -14.75 21.85 26.80
N LEU A 62 -15.07 23.13 26.67
CA LEU A 62 -15.60 23.69 25.43
C LEU A 62 -14.55 23.64 24.32
N TYR A 63 -13.30 23.97 24.62
CA TYR A 63 -12.20 23.80 23.66
C TYR A 63 -11.96 22.33 23.32
N TYR A 64 -11.98 21.42 24.29
CA TYR A 64 -11.85 19.98 23.98
C TYR A 64 -12.98 19.48 23.07
N ILE A 65 -14.22 19.87 23.33
CA ILE A 65 -15.37 19.46 22.51
C ILE A 65 -15.27 20.08 21.12
N ARG A 66 -14.96 21.38 21.02
CA ARG A 66 -14.75 22.07 19.72
C ARG A 66 -13.64 21.41 18.93
N GLY A 67 -12.49 21.13 19.57
CA GLY A 67 -11.38 20.44 18.92
C GLY A 67 -11.72 19.00 18.52
N TYR A 68 -12.55 18.29 19.29
CA TYR A 68 -12.99 16.94 18.96
C TYR A 68 -13.90 16.94 17.73
N ILE A 69 -14.84 17.91 17.68
CA ILE A 69 -15.74 18.09 16.54
C ILE A 69 -14.94 18.50 15.30
N ASN A 70 -14.02 19.48 15.40
CA ASN A 70 -13.14 19.88 14.31
C ASN A 70 -12.28 18.72 13.80
N TYR A 71 -11.78 17.85 14.69
CA TYR A 71 -11.10 16.61 14.28
C TYR A 71 -12.01 15.67 13.50
N LYS A 72 -13.27 15.50 13.93
CA LYS A 72 -14.25 14.67 13.20
C LYS A 72 -14.55 15.24 11.80
N MET A 73 -14.41 16.54 11.63
CA MET A 73 -14.60 17.26 10.39
C MET A 73 -13.31 17.43 9.56
N ASN A 74 -12.21 16.79 9.98
CA ASN A 74 -10.89 16.88 9.35
C ASN A 74 -10.26 18.29 9.35
N ASP A 75 -10.71 19.22 10.21
CA ASP A 75 -10.01 20.49 10.47
C ASP A 75 -8.97 20.27 11.58
N PHE A 76 -7.87 19.61 11.19
CA PHE A 76 -6.82 19.18 12.12
C PHE A 76 -6.07 20.34 12.75
N GLU A 77 -5.98 21.49 12.08
CA GLU A 77 -5.30 22.66 12.60
C GLU A 77 -6.10 23.29 13.75
N VAL A 78 -7.39 23.55 13.55
CA VAL A 78 -8.26 24.09 14.60
C VAL A 78 -8.43 23.06 15.72
N ALA A 79 -8.56 21.77 15.37
CA ALA A 79 -8.58 20.69 16.35
C ALA A 79 -7.32 20.70 17.22
N SER A 80 -6.14 20.81 16.62
CA SER A 80 -4.86 20.84 17.35
C SER A 80 -4.76 22.06 18.26
N LYS A 81 -5.08 23.26 17.76
CA LYS A 81 -5.07 24.50 18.56
C LYS A 81 -6.02 24.41 19.75
N ASP A 82 -7.24 23.93 19.52
CA ASP A 82 -8.25 23.76 20.57
C ASP A 82 -7.86 22.71 21.60
N MET A 83 -7.26 21.60 21.15
CA MET A 83 -6.79 20.55 22.04
C MET A 83 -5.60 21.01 22.89
N GLN A 84 -4.67 21.76 22.30
CA GLN A 84 -3.57 22.38 23.03
C GLN A 84 -4.08 23.41 24.05
N HIS A 85 -5.08 24.20 23.67
CA HIS A 85 -5.66 25.18 24.57
C HIS A 85 -6.45 24.50 25.71
N ALA A 86 -7.26 23.47 25.42
CA ALA A 86 -7.93 22.65 26.41
C ALA A 86 -6.93 21.99 27.39
N LYS A 87 -5.80 21.51 26.88
CA LYS A 87 -4.69 20.98 27.70
C LYS A 87 -4.10 22.07 28.59
N SER A 88 -3.87 23.28 28.06
CA SER A 88 -3.33 24.41 28.84
C SER A 88 -4.25 24.83 29.99
N LEU A 89 -5.56 24.62 29.84
CA LEU A 89 -6.58 24.86 30.86
C LEU A 89 -6.82 23.64 31.78
N GLY A 90 -6.05 22.55 31.63
CA GLY A 90 -6.04 21.41 32.54
C GLY A 90 -7.04 20.27 32.23
N TYR A 91 -7.53 20.16 31.00
CA TYR A 91 -8.49 19.11 30.64
C TYR A 91 -7.88 17.69 30.64
N LYS A 92 -8.41 16.80 31.49
CA LYS A 92 -7.80 15.47 31.78
C LYS A 92 -7.96 14.43 30.67
N ASP A 93 -9.02 14.51 29.88
CA ASP A 93 -9.29 13.52 28.81
C ASP A 93 -8.52 13.79 27.51
N TYR A 94 -7.74 14.88 27.45
CA TYR A 94 -6.82 15.18 26.34
C TYR A 94 -5.96 13.97 25.95
N ASN A 95 -5.37 13.27 26.92
CA ASN A 95 -4.47 12.13 26.67
C ASN A 95 -5.16 10.96 25.96
N LYS A 96 -6.46 10.73 26.21
CA LYS A 96 -7.25 9.64 25.61
C LYS A 96 -7.62 9.93 24.16
N PHE A 97 -7.73 11.21 23.81
CA PHE A 97 -7.93 11.66 22.44
C PHE A 97 -6.60 11.66 21.67
N MET A 98 -5.52 12.18 22.26
CA MET A 98 -4.18 12.16 21.63
C MET A 98 -3.66 10.75 21.36
N SER A 99 -3.98 9.77 22.20
CA SER A 99 -3.65 8.35 21.95
C SER A 99 -4.39 7.76 20.74
N ARG A 100 -5.41 8.45 20.22
CA ARG A 100 -6.20 8.06 19.04
C ARG A 100 -5.92 8.92 17.81
N VAL A 101 -5.25 10.06 17.99
CA VAL A 101 -5.17 11.16 17.02
C VAL A 101 -3.78 11.79 17.05
N ILE A 102 -2.70 11.03 16.83
CA ILE A 102 -1.37 11.63 16.62
C ILE A 102 -0.81 12.29 17.90
N SER A 103 -0.29 11.49 18.83
CA SER A 103 0.75 12.01 19.72
C SER A 103 2.11 11.84 19.04
N ASN A 104 3.00 12.83 19.16
CA ASN A 104 4.43 12.65 18.88
C ASN A 104 4.98 11.43 19.63
N GLU A 105 4.39 11.08 20.77
CA GLU A 105 4.68 9.86 21.52
C GLU A 105 4.19 8.58 20.82
N TYR A 106 3.05 8.57 20.12
CA TYR A 106 2.60 7.46 19.28
C TYR A 106 3.49 7.31 18.06
N MET A 107 3.82 8.43 17.41
CA MET A 107 4.78 8.47 16.31
C MET A 107 6.14 7.93 16.73
N VAL A 108 6.66 8.42 17.86
CA VAL A 108 7.89 7.90 18.45
C VAL A 108 7.75 6.42 18.82
N ASN A 109 6.66 5.99 19.45
CA ASN A 109 6.47 4.58 19.81
C ASN A 109 6.32 3.66 18.59
N LEU A 110 5.66 4.13 17.53
CA LEU A 110 5.57 3.43 16.24
C LEU A 110 6.98 3.28 15.66
N LEU A 111 7.73 4.37 15.53
CA LEU A 111 9.10 4.36 15.04
C LEU A 111 10.04 3.51 15.91
N THR A 112 9.93 3.62 17.23
CA THR A 112 10.73 2.85 18.20
C THR A 112 10.41 1.36 18.12
N LYS A 113 9.13 0.99 17.99
CA LYS A 113 8.70 -0.41 17.89
C LYS A 113 9.21 -1.06 16.60
N TYR A 114 9.09 -0.36 15.47
CA TYR A 114 9.41 -0.94 14.17
C TYR A 114 10.91 -0.85 13.79
N TYR A 115 11.63 0.19 14.21
CA TYR A 115 13.05 0.36 13.85
C TYR A 115 14.05 0.07 14.97
N TYR A 116 13.67 0.21 16.25
CA TYR A 116 14.61 0.18 17.38
C TYR A 116 14.29 -0.86 18.46
N TYR A 117 13.32 -1.76 18.20
CA TYR A 117 12.90 -2.83 19.11
C TYR A 117 12.76 -2.37 20.57
N ASP A 118 11.80 -1.48 20.83
CA ASP A 118 11.29 -1.08 22.17
C ASP A 118 12.29 -0.44 23.16
N THR A 119 13.54 -0.19 22.76
CA THR A 119 14.60 0.21 23.71
C THR A 119 15.01 1.69 23.69
N LEU A 120 14.51 2.51 22.77
CA LEU A 120 14.92 3.92 22.62
C LEU A 120 13.74 4.87 22.45
N LYS A 121 13.59 5.88 23.33
CA LYS A 121 12.66 7.00 23.13
C LYS A 121 13.34 8.06 22.27
N LEU A 122 12.83 8.30 21.06
CA LEU A 122 13.25 9.43 20.21
C LEU A 122 12.59 10.74 20.70
N SER A 123 13.30 11.86 20.62
CA SER A 123 12.77 13.18 20.98
C SER A 123 11.74 13.68 19.95
N SER A 124 10.68 14.35 20.42
CA SER A 124 9.53 14.80 19.65
C SER A 124 9.77 15.91 18.63
N ASP A 125 10.97 16.50 18.60
CA ASP A 125 11.26 17.74 17.86
C ASP A 125 12.04 17.51 16.56
N ASN A 126 12.26 16.25 16.17
CA ASN A 126 13.13 15.94 15.04
C ASN A 126 12.31 15.67 13.79
N ASN A 127 12.55 16.48 12.76
CA ASN A 127 12.44 16.08 11.35
C ASN A 127 13.27 14.81 11.14
N TYR A 128 12.74 13.66 11.57
CA TYR A 128 13.41 12.37 11.48
C TYR A 128 13.61 12.06 10.00
N LYS A 129 14.87 12.14 9.57
CA LYS A 129 15.31 11.64 8.27
C LYS A 129 15.88 10.26 8.51
N VAL A 130 15.37 9.26 7.79
CA VAL A 130 15.97 7.94 7.75
C VAL A 130 17.42 8.10 7.29
N HIS A 131 18.37 7.53 8.04
CA HIS A 131 19.77 7.51 7.65
C HIS A 131 20.07 6.18 6.96
N TYR A 132 20.33 6.23 5.65
CA TYR A 132 20.76 5.07 4.88
C TYR A 132 22.27 4.88 4.99
N GLY A 133 22.68 3.65 5.21
CA GLY A 133 24.08 3.24 5.28
C GLY A 133 24.57 2.64 3.97
N LEU A 134 25.85 2.28 3.97
CA LEU A 134 26.47 1.60 2.83
C LEU A 134 25.71 0.32 2.43
N LYS A 135 25.14 -0.41 3.40
CA LYS A 135 24.35 -1.62 3.10
C LYS A 135 23.14 -1.31 2.21
N ASP A 136 22.43 -0.23 2.50
CA ASP A 136 21.20 0.15 1.79
C ASP A 136 21.52 0.62 0.37
N SER A 137 22.60 1.41 0.20
CA SER A 137 23.07 1.84 -1.13
C SER A 137 23.65 0.69 -1.95
N LEU A 138 24.32 -0.28 -1.34
CA LEU A 138 24.84 -1.45 -2.07
C LEU A 138 23.73 -2.28 -2.70
N GLN A 139 22.55 -2.33 -2.06
CA GLN A 139 21.39 -3.03 -2.58
C GLN A 139 20.58 -2.15 -3.53
N GLY A 140 20.26 -0.91 -3.15
CA GLY A 140 19.33 -0.05 -3.88
C GLY A 140 19.92 0.87 -4.94
N THR A 141 21.25 0.98 -5.10
CA THR A 141 21.85 1.83 -6.16
C THR A 141 22.34 1.01 -7.36
N LEU A 142 22.06 1.47 -8.57
CA LEU A 142 22.62 0.95 -9.83
C LEU A 142 24.07 1.39 -10.08
N ARG A 143 25.01 0.84 -9.31
CA ARG A 143 26.45 1.08 -9.45
C ARG A 143 27.05 0.45 -10.73
N PRO A 144 28.24 0.89 -11.20
CA PRO A 144 28.91 0.31 -12.37
C PRO A 144 29.04 -1.22 -12.32
N GLU A 145 29.30 -1.79 -11.14
CA GLU A 145 29.44 -3.24 -10.95
C GLU A 145 28.11 -3.99 -11.12
N ARG A 146 26.96 -3.30 -11.10
CA ARG A 146 25.63 -3.85 -11.44
C ARG A 146 25.25 -3.57 -12.89
N THR A 147 25.51 -2.36 -13.38
CA THR A 147 25.05 -1.92 -14.71
C THR A 147 25.91 -2.44 -15.85
N CYS A 148 27.10 -2.98 -15.57
CA CYS A 148 28.00 -3.56 -16.57
C CYS A 148 27.60 -4.93 -17.11
N PHE A 149 26.49 -5.51 -16.65
CA PHE A 149 25.95 -6.77 -17.17
C PHE A 149 24.43 -6.86 -17.01
N ASP A 150 23.83 -7.66 -17.87
CA ASP A 150 22.40 -7.92 -17.94
C ASP A 150 22.13 -9.44 -17.85
N VAL A 151 21.28 -9.86 -16.91
CA VAL A 151 21.02 -11.28 -16.65
C VAL A 151 19.77 -11.71 -17.39
N HIS A 152 19.91 -12.73 -18.24
CA HIS A 152 18.81 -13.22 -19.08
C HIS A 152 18.17 -14.50 -18.52
N PHE A 153 18.94 -15.31 -17.79
CA PHE A 153 18.45 -16.60 -17.30
C PHE A 153 19.14 -17.03 -16.00
N TYR A 154 18.32 -17.53 -15.07
CA TYR A 154 18.78 -18.23 -13.88
C TYR A 154 18.41 -19.72 -13.95
N ASP A 155 19.36 -20.57 -13.58
CA ASP A 155 19.16 -22.00 -13.34
C ASP A 155 19.44 -22.28 -11.87
N LEU A 156 18.38 -22.13 -11.05
CA LEU A 156 18.45 -22.23 -9.61
C LEU A 156 18.09 -23.64 -9.16
N THR A 157 18.92 -24.23 -8.31
CA THR A 157 18.64 -25.45 -7.56
C THR A 157 18.81 -25.20 -6.09
N VAL A 158 17.78 -25.46 -5.29
CA VAL A 158 17.81 -25.32 -3.84
C VAL A 158 17.27 -26.57 -3.17
N LYS A 159 18.07 -27.14 -2.28
CA LYS A 159 17.70 -28.25 -1.40
C LYS A 159 17.33 -27.71 -0.02
N ILE A 160 16.11 -28.01 0.39
CA ILE A 160 15.56 -27.56 1.67
C ILE A 160 15.79 -28.64 2.72
N ILE A 161 16.37 -28.28 3.87
CA ILE A 161 16.66 -29.20 4.98
C ILE A 161 15.88 -28.74 6.23
N PRO A 162 14.58 -29.08 6.34
CA PRO A 162 13.72 -28.49 7.36
C PRO A 162 14.11 -28.84 8.80
N ALA A 163 14.70 -30.01 9.01
CA ALA A 163 15.15 -30.45 10.35
C ALA A 163 16.23 -29.54 10.93
N GLU A 164 17.06 -28.95 10.06
CA GLU A 164 18.17 -28.07 10.42
C GLU A 164 17.85 -26.59 10.19
N LYS A 165 16.70 -26.31 9.55
CA LYS A 165 16.31 -24.98 9.05
C LYS A 165 17.42 -24.36 8.19
N SER A 166 17.98 -25.18 7.31
CA SER A 166 19.09 -24.84 6.41
C SER A 166 18.74 -25.15 4.95
N ILE A 167 19.54 -24.59 4.05
CA ILE A 167 19.49 -24.84 2.61
C ILE A 167 20.88 -25.13 2.06
N GLU A 168 20.93 -25.89 0.97
CA GLU A 168 22.08 -26.04 0.08
C GLU A 168 21.62 -25.60 -1.31
N GLY A 169 22.41 -24.80 -2.02
CA GLY A 169 22.01 -24.27 -3.32
C GLY A 169 23.13 -24.18 -4.35
N GLU A 170 22.72 -24.25 -5.61
CA GLU A 170 23.52 -23.95 -6.79
C GLU A 170 22.70 -23.03 -7.68
N ASN A 171 23.26 -21.90 -8.10
CA ASN A 171 22.66 -21.05 -9.12
C ASN A 171 23.62 -20.89 -10.29
N LYS A 172 23.15 -21.13 -11.51
CA LYS A 172 23.88 -20.76 -12.72
C LYS A 172 23.27 -19.51 -13.30
N ILE A 173 24.10 -18.49 -13.48
CA ILE A 173 23.70 -17.15 -13.90
C ILE A 173 24.23 -16.93 -15.30
N TYR A 174 23.31 -16.80 -16.26
CA TYR A 174 23.61 -16.50 -17.66
C TYR A 174 23.37 -15.03 -17.91
N PHE A 175 24.39 -14.33 -18.37
CA PHE A 175 24.34 -12.88 -18.56
C PHE A 175 25.14 -12.43 -19.77
N THR A 176 24.85 -11.23 -20.26
CA THR A 176 25.65 -10.54 -21.25
C THR A 176 26.30 -9.32 -20.61
N THR A 177 27.58 -9.11 -20.85
CA THR A 177 28.26 -7.87 -20.45
C THR A 177 27.78 -6.71 -21.31
N THR A 178 27.32 -5.63 -20.69
CA THR A 178 26.83 -4.41 -21.37
C THR A 178 27.91 -3.35 -21.49
N THR A 179 28.99 -3.48 -20.72
CA THR A 179 30.21 -2.69 -20.83
C THR A 179 31.42 -3.57 -20.51
N THR A 180 32.59 -3.23 -21.06
CA THR A 180 33.83 -3.97 -20.75
C THR A 180 34.17 -3.86 -19.27
N THR A 181 34.27 -4.99 -18.58
CA THR A 181 34.49 -5.06 -17.13
C THR A 181 35.35 -6.26 -16.74
N ASP A 182 35.98 -6.22 -15.57
CA ASP A 182 36.61 -7.37 -14.90
C ASP A 182 36.03 -7.62 -13.50
N GLU A 183 35.00 -6.87 -13.09
CA GLU A 183 34.33 -7.03 -11.80
C GLU A 183 32.81 -6.83 -11.96
N ILE A 184 32.03 -7.72 -11.32
CA ILE A 184 30.57 -7.59 -11.24
C ILE A 184 30.10 -7.72 -9.78
N GLN A 185 28.90 -7.23 -9.49
CA GLN A 185 28.24 -7.39 -8.20
C GLN A 185 27.06 -8.37 -8.30
N ILE A 186 27.07 -9.38 -7.42
CA ILE A 186 25.94 -10.26 -7.10
C ILE A 186 25.66 -10.11 -5.61
N ASP A 187 24.46 -10.43 -5.14
CA ASP A 187 24.07 -10.34 -3.74
C ASP A 187 23.70 -11.71 -3.18
N LEU A 188 24.14 -11.97 -1.95
CA LEU A 188 23.73 -13.12 -1.16
C LEU A 188 23.88 -12.75 0.31
N THR A 189 22.88 -13.03 1.14
CA THR A 189 22.95 -12.73 2.58
C THR A 189 24.18 -13.36 3.25
N GLU A 190 24.75 -12.67 4.24
CA GLU A 190 25.91 -13.16 5.01
C GLU A 190 25.63 -14.45 5.81
N ASN A 191 24.35 -14.77 6.04
CA ASN A 191 23.94 -16.01 6.68
C ASN A 191 24.18 -17.26 5.81
N LEU A 192 24.47 -17.06 4.51
CA LEU A 192 24.74 -18.11 3.54
C LEU A 192 26.20 -18.04 3.07
N GLN A 193 26.91 -19.13 3.28
CA GLN A 193 28.31 -19.30 2.91
C GLN A 193 28.41 -19.63 1.42
N ILE A 194 29.31 -18.93 0.72
CA ILE A 194 29.66 -19.26 -0.67
C ILE A 194 30.77 -20.32 -0.63
N ASN A 195 30.51 -21.47 -1.26
CA ASN A 195 31.44 -22.59 -1.36
C ASN A 195 32.36 -22.46 -2.58
N SER A 196 31.78 -22.09 -3.72
CA SER A 196 32.53 -21.76 -4.94
C SER A 196 31.77 -20.79 -5.83
N ILE A 197 32.54 -20.00 -6.57
CA ILE A 197 32.10 -19.24 -7.75
C ILE A 197 32.99 -19.71 -8.89
N GLU A 198 32.39 -20.24 -9.95
CA GLU A 198 33.10 -20.85 -11.08
C GLU A 198 32.70 -20.18 -12.39
N TRP A 199 33.69 -19.88 -13.22
CA TRP A 199 33.55 -19.33 -14.56
C TRP A 199 34.50 -20.09 -15.50
N ASN A 200 33.99 -20.72 -16.56
CA ASN A 200 34.79 -21.54 -17.47
C ASN A 200 35.68 -22.58 -16.76
N ASN A 201 35.13 -23.30 -15.79
CA ASN A 201 35.84 -24.25 -14.90
C ASN A 201 36.97 -23.63 -14.05
N THR A 202 37.08 -22.30 -14.02
CA THR A 202 38.04 -21.56 -13.20
C THR A 202 37.32 -21.02 -11.97
N LYS A 203 37.89 -21.27 -10.78
CA LYS A 203 37.38 -20.68 -9.54
C LYS A 203 37.70 -19.19 -9.50
N LEU A 204 36.70 -18.36 -9.23
CA LEU A 204 36.84 -16.91 -9.13
C LEU A 204 37.09 -16.46 -7.68
N GLU A 205 37.82 -15.36 -7.54
CA GLU A 205 37.96 -14.64 -6.28
C GLU A 205 36.80 -13.66 -6.11
N TYR A 206 36.41 -13.41 -4.85
CA TYR A 206 35.39 -12.43 -4.54
C TYR A 206 35.70 -11.66 -3.26
N LYS A 207 35.16 -10.45 -3.17
CA LYS A 207 35.12 -9.64 -1.95
C LYS A 207 33.67 -9.47 -1.50
N ARG A 208 33.39 -9.76 -0.24
CA ARG A 208 32.07 -9.54 0.37
C ARG A 208 32.05 -8.26 1.19
N ILE A 209 31.03 -7.44 1.01
CA ILE A 209 30.70 -6.28 1.86
C ILE A 209 29.21 -6.37 2.18
N TYR A 210 28.86 -6.74 3.43
CA TYR A 210 27.50 -7.12 3.80
C TYR A 210 26.95 -8.24 2.90
N ASN A 211 25.83 -7.99 2.22
CA ASN A 211 25.21 -8.92 1.28
C ASN A 211 25.82 -8.83 -0.13
N ALA A 212 26.56 -7.76 -0.46
CA ALA A 212 27.13 -7.56 -1.78
C ALA A 212 28.43 -8.37 -1.97
N ILE A 213 28.53 -9.05 -3.12
CA ILE A 213 29.61 -9.93 -3.54
C ILE A 213 30.21 -9.38 -4.83
N PHE A 214 31.39 -8.78 -4.71
CA PHE A 214 32.17 -8.30 -5.85
C PHE A 214 33.01 -9.45 -6.39
N ILE A 215 32.66 -9.95 -7.57
CA ILE A 215 33.29 -11.11 -8.22
C ILE A 215 34.29 -10.58 -9.25
N ARG A 216 35.55 -11.01 -9.16
CA ARG A 216 36.61 -10.60 -10.08
C ARG A 216 36.93 -11.67 -11.09
N PHE A 217 37.03 -11.26 -12.35
CA PHE A 217 37.44 -12.10 -13.46
C PHE A 217 38.96 -12.00 -13.67
N PRO A 218 39.64 -13.10 -14.05
CA PRO A 218 41.09 -13.09 -14.28
C PRO A 218 41.49 -12.31 -15.55
N GLN A 219 40.51 -12.00 -16.39
CA GLN A 219 40.65 -11.17 -17.58
C GLN A 219 39.43 -10.28 -17.73
N LYS A 220 39.57 -9.17 -18.48
CA LYS A 220 38.43 -8.35 -18.86
C LYS A 220 37.50 -9.14 -19.76
N LEU A 221 36.22 -9.03 -19.46
CA LEU A 221 35.11 -9.47 -20.29
C LEU A 221 34.78 -8.31 -21.23
N ASN A 222 34.73 -8.55 -22.53
CA ASN A 222 34.41 -7.48 -23.48
C ASN A 222 32.91 -7.22 -23.48
N GLU A 223 32.52 -6.02 -23.89
CA GLU A 223 31.12 -5.69 -24.15
C GLU A 223 30.47 -6.68 -25.13
N ASN A 224 29.19 -6.99 -24.91
CA ASN A 224 28.35 -7.88 -25.71
C ASN A 224 28.82 -9.35 -25.73
N GLU A 225 29.52 -9.80 -24.68
CA GLU A 225 29.91 -11.20 -24.52
C GLU A 225 28.95 -11.94 -23.59
N ASN A 226 28.52 -13.13 -24.01
CA ASN A 226 27.73 -14.02 -23.17
C ASN A 226 28.62 -14.76 -22.18
N GLN A 227 28.20 -14.78 -20.93
CA GLN A 227 28.94 -15.33 -19.81
C GLN A 227 28.06 -16.26 -18.98
N LEU A 228 28.73 -17.17 -18.28
CA LEU A 228 28.10 -18.10 -17.36
C LEU A 228 28.96 -18.22 -16.10
N ILE A 229 28.37 -17.90 -14.95
CA ILE A 229 28.96 -18.24 -13.65
C ILE A 229 28.07 -19.24 -12.92
N THR A 230 28.70 -20.12 -12.15
CA THR A 230 28.01 -21.05 -11.24
C THR A 230 28.41 -20.72 -9.81
N ILE A 231 27.42 -20.46 -8.95
CA ILE A 231 27.62 -20.16 -7.53
C ILE A 231 27.03 -21.30 -6.71
N ARG A 232 27.85 -21.91 -5.86
CA ARG A 232 27.42 -22.93 -4.88
C ARG A 232 27.48 -22.36 -3.48
N TYR A 233 26.44 -22.58 -2.70
CA TYR A 233 26.30 -22.01 -1.36
C TYR A 233 25.50 -22.92 -0.44
N ASP A 234 25.64 -22.72 0.87
CA ASP A 234 24.81 -23.35 1.87
C ASP A 234 24.71 -22.49 3.14
N GLY A 235 23.80 -22.86 4.04
CA GLY A 235 23.73 -22.24 5.35
C GLY A 235 22.31 -22.17 5.90
N LYS A 236 22.12 -21.32 6.90
CA LYS A 236 20.83 -21.13 7.57
C LYS A 236 20.28 -19.77 7.18
N PRO A 237 19.26 -19.71 6.31
CA PRO A 237 18.70 -18.43 5.91
C PRO A 237 18.03 -17.74 7.11
N ARG A 238 17.83 -16.42 6.99
CA ARG A 238 17.09 -15.64 7.98
C ARG A 238 15.70 -16.25 8.19
N ILE A 239 15.33 -16.47 9.44
CA ILE A 239 13.94 -16.79 9.81
C ILE A 239 13.16 -15.48 9.85
N ALA A 240 12.05 -15.41 9.14
CA ALA A 240 11.19 -14.22 9.10
C ALA A 240 10.65 -13.90 10.51
N PRO A 241 10.94 -12.71 11.07
CA PRO A 241 10.37 -12.31 12.35
C PRO A 241 8.87 -12.01 12.30
N ASP A 242 8.39 -11.48 11.17
CA ASP A 242 6.99 -11.03 10.99
C ASP A 242 6.59 -11.13 9.50
N PRO A 243 6.43 -12.35 8.95
CA PRO A 243 6.18 -12.51 7.52
C PRO A 243 4.75 -12.08 7.12
N PRO A 244 4.55 -11.43 5.97
CA PRO A 244 5.56 -11.08 4.95
C PRO A 244 6.35 -9.79 5.24
N TRP A 245 5.83 -8.91 6.11
CA TRP A 245 6.29 -7.55 6.39
C TRP A 245 7.76 -7.41 6.84
N ASN A 246 8.27 -8.43 7.53
CA ASN A 246 9.67 -8.62 7.88
C ASN A 246 10.09 -10.02 7.41
N GLY A 247 10.49 -10.07 6.14
CA GLY A 247 10.66 -11.28 5.38
C GLY A 247 11.80 -12.22 5.80
N GLY A 248 11.93 -13.28 5.03
CA GLY A 248 12.84 -14.42 5.25
C GLY A 248 12.11 -15.74 5.08
N PHE A 249 12.73 -16.83 5.54
CA PHE A 249 12.09 -18.14 5.57
C PHE A 249 11.10 -18.25 6.71
N VAL A 250 9.95 -18.82 6.41
CA VAL A 250 8.96 -19.25 7.40
C VAL A 250 9.06 -20.75 7.57
N TRP A 251 9.42 -21.20 8.78
CA TRP A 251 9.61 -22.62 9.11
C TRP A 251 8.50 -23.12 10.03
N GLU A 252 7.31 -23.32 9.47
CA GLU A 252 6.13 -23.69 10.25
C GLU A 252 5.79 -25.19 10.17
N LYS A 253 4.95 -25.64 11.10
CA LYS A 253 4.37 -27.00 11.05
C LYS A 253 2.85 -26.95 11.16
N LYS A 254 2.16 -27.51 10.18
CA LYS A 254 0.71 -27.76 10.24
C LYS A 254 0.45 -29.26 10.40
N ARG A 255 -0.29 -29.65 11.44
CA ARG A 255 -0.62 -31.06 11.75
C ARG A 255 0.62 -31.99 11.77
N GLY A 256 1.71 -31.52 12.37
CA GLY A 256 2.97 -32.29 12.49
C GLY A 256 3.82 -32.36 11.21
N HIS A 257 3.40 -31.72 10.12
CA HIS A 257 4.09 -31.67 8.85
C HIS A 257 4.68 -30.28 8.61
N TRP A 258 5.94 -30.19 8.15
CA TRP A 258 6.53 -28.94 7.70
C TRP A 258 5.69 -28.27 6.62
N TRP A 259 5.58 -26.96 6.76
CA TRP A 259 4.96 -26.02 5.85
C TRP A 259 5.86 -24.80 5.80
N VAL A 260 6.54 -24.62 4.67
CA VAL A 260 7.67 -23.71 4.53
C VAL A 260 7.49 -22.86 3.31
N GLY A 261 7.86 -21.59 3.40
CA GLY A 261 7.91 -20.67 2.28
C GLY A 261 8.89 -19.53 2.56
N VAL A 262 9.07 -18.66 1.58
CA VAL A 262 9.93 -17.47 1.69
C VAL A 262 9.15 -16.25 1.21
N ALA A 263 9.31 -15.10 1.88
CA ALA A 263 8.78 -13.81 1.47
C ALA A 263 9.93 -12.79 1.56
N CYS A 264 10.17 -12.01 0.51
CA CYS A 264 11.40 -11.22 0.41
C CYS A 264 11.34 -9.91 -0.37
N GLU A 265 10.18 -9.31 -0.60
CA GLU A 265 10.03 -8.06 -1.38
C GLU A 265 11.01 -6.95 -0.99
N HIS A 266 10.93 -6.46 0.26
CA HIS A 266 11.87 -5.45 0.77
C HIS A 266 13.25 -6.04 1.15
N LEU A 267 13.24 -7.25 1.72
CA LEU A 267 14.47 -7.89 2.22
C LEU A 267 15.47 -8.19 1.10
N GLY A 268 14.97 -8.49 -0.10
CA GLY A 268 15.73 -8.93 -1.26
C GLY A 268 15.78 -10.44 -1.43
N ALA A 269 15.79 -10.88 -2.68
CA ALA A 269 15.83 -12.28 -3.07
C ALA A 269 17.18 -12.94 -2.69
N SER A 270 18.22 -12.11 -2.52
CA SER A 270 19.53 -12.50 -1.96
C SER A 270 19.45 -13.08 -0.54
N SER A 271 18.31 -12.98 0.13
CA SER A 271 18.04 -13.66 1.40
C SER A 271 18.08 -15.19 1.31
N TRP A 272 17.94 -15.78 0.10
CA TRP A 272 17.89 -17.22 -0.08
C TRP A 272 18.58 -17.79 -1.32
N TRP A 273 18.92 -16.97 -2.32
CA TRP A 273 19.68 -17.38 -3.50
C TRP A 273 20.53 -16.24 -4.08
N PRO A 274 21.71 -16.53 -4.66
CA PRO A 274 22.60 -15.51 -5.16
C PRO A 274 22.07 -14.94 -6.48
N CYS A 275 21.85 -13.62 -6.54
CA CYS A 275 21.26 -12.94 -7.68
C CYS A 275 21.74 -11.49 -7.81
N LYS A 276 21.53 -10.85 -8.96
CA LYS A 276 21.63 -9.40 -9.07
C LYS A 276 20.37 -8.81 -8.41
N ASP A 277 20.46 -8.54 -7.11
CA ASP A 277 19.28 -8.24 -6.27
C ASP A 277 18.95 -6.75 -6.31
N HIS A 278 18.41 -6.31 -7.45
CA HIS A 278 17.93 -4.95 -7.69
C HIS A 278 16.59 -5.03 -8.43
N LEU A 279 15.65 -4.12 -8.14
CA LEU A 279 14.28 -4.20 -8.65
C LEU A 279 14.17 -3.95 -10.16
N THR A 280 15.19 -3.37 -10.78
CA THR A 280 15.28 -3.26 -12.25
C THR A 280 15.51 -4.59 -12.96
N GLU A 281 15.90 -5.65 -12.24
CA GLU A 281 16.26 -6.92 -12.84
C GLU A 281 15.04 -7.80 -13.11
N LYS A 282 14.86 -8.10 -14.40
CA LYS A 282 13.84 -9.03 -14.91
C LYS A 282 14.47 -9.99 -15.93
N PRO A 283 15.15 -11.06 -15.50
CA PRO A 283 15.62 -12.11 -16.41
C PRO A 283 14.48 -12.65 -17.26
N ASP A 284 14.72 -12.86 -18.56
CA ASP A 284 13.74 -13.34 -19.54
C ASP A 284 12.98 -14.59 -19.12
N SER A 285 13.66 -15.48 -18.38
CA SER A 285 13.10 -16.73 -17.89
C SER A 285 13.91 -17.31 -16.73
N MET A 286 13.38 -18.33 -16.08
CA MET A 286 14.07 -19.01 -14.98
C MET A 286 13.70 -20.48 -14.90
N ARG A 287 14.68 -21.34 -14.61
CA ARG A 287 14.43 -22.72 -14.15
C ARG A 287 14.66 -22.79 -12.65
N ILE A 288 13.69 -23.32 -11.92
CA ILE A 288 13.71 -23.42 -10.46
C ILE A 288 13.57 -24.89 -10.06
N ASN A 289 14.60 -25.45 -9.44
CA ASN A 289 14.62 -26.81 -8.93
C ASN A 289 14.56 -26.78 -7.40
N ILE A 290 13.44 -27.22 -6.83
CA ILE A 290 13.26 -27.29 -5.38
C ILE A 290 13.32 -28.75 -4.93
N GLN A 291 14.34 -29.09 -4.14
CA GLN A 291 14.53 -30.43 -3.60
C GLN A 291 14.04 -30.48 -2.16
N VAL A 292 13.03 -31.30 -1.90
CA VAL A 292 12.41 -31.44 -0.57
C VAL A 292 12.35 -32.91 -0.15
N PRO A 293 12.24 -33.24 1.15
CA PRO A 293 12.02 -34.62 1.58
C PRO A 293 10.79 -35.22 0.90
N SER A 294 10.89 -36.43 0.33
CA SER A 294 9.89 -37.03 -0.60
C SER A 294 8.46 -37.19 -0.07
N LYS A 295 8.25 -36.94 1.22
CA LYS A 295 6.90 -36.86 1.81
C LYS A 295 6.20 -35.52 1.55
N TYR A 296 6.88 -34.51 1.01
CA TYR A 296 6.34 -33.17 0.73
C TYR A 296 6.25 -32.91 -0.77
N GLN A 297 5.41 -31.95 -1.15
CA GLN A 297 5.41 -31.32 -2.46
C GLN A 297 6.11 -29.97 -2.38
N ALA A 298 6.68 -29.52 -3.49
CA ALA A 298 7.19 -28.16 -3.66
C ALA A 298 6.48 -27.48 -4.84
N VAL A 299 5.98 -26.27 -4.60
CA VAL A 299 5.33 -25.39 -5.58
C VAL A 299 6.19 -24.15 -5.76
N SER A 300 6.37 -23.67 -6.99
CA SER A 300 7.17 -22.50 -7.34
C SER A 300 6.51 -21.75 -8.48
N ASN A 301 7.15 -20.69 -8.98
CA ASN A 301 6.66 -19.87 -10.08
C ASN A 301 6.64 -20.65 -11.41
N GLY A 302 5.74 -20.27 -12.31
CA GLY A 302 5.60 -20.82 -13.65
C GLY A 302 5.02 -22.24 -13.66
N ASN A 303 5.49 -23.05 -14.61
CA ASN A 303 4.96 -24.40 -14.85
C ASN A 303 5.83 -25.50 -14.23
N LEU A 304 5.21 -26.48 -13.58
CA LEU A 304 5.87 -27.72 -13.20
C LEU A 304 6.18 -28.56 -14.45
N ARG A 305 7.47 -28.73 -14.76
CA ARG A 305 7.93 -29.52 -15.92
C ARG A 305 8.22 -30.98 -15.57
N SER A 306 8.82 -31.24 -14.41
CA SER A 306 9.17 -32.60 -14.02
C SER A 306 9.22 -32.79 -12.50
N THR A 307 9.03 -34.04 -12.08
CA THR A 307 9.23 -34.47 -10.69
C THR A 307 10.12 -35.70 -10.70
N THR A 308 11.27 -35.63 -10.01
CA THR A 308 12.28 -36.69 -10.04
C THR A 308 12.68 -37.10 -8.63
N THR A 309 12.57 -38.38 -8.30
CA THR A 309 13.05 -38.93 -7.02
C THR A 309 14.58 -38.93 -7.00
N LEU A 310 15.15 -38.44 -5.90
CA LEU A 310 16.59 -38.36 -5.66
C LEU A 310 17.02 -39.36 -4.57
N ALA A 311 18.34 -39.50 -4.39
CA ALA A 311 18.91 -40.23 -3.27
C ALA A 311 18.51 -39.63 -1.92
N HIS A 312 18.67 -40.41 -0.84
CA HIS A 312 18.42 -39.97 0.54
C HIS A 312 16.97 -39.49 0.82
N ASN A 313 15.98 -40.02 0.10
CA ASN A 313 14.56 -39.74 0.29
C ASN A 313 14.18 -38.27 0.06
N TYR A 314 14.74 -37.68 -1.01
CA TYR A 314 14.38 -36.38 -1.54
C TYR A 314 13.68 -36.50 -2.90
N THR A 315 12.89 -35.51 -3.25
CA THR A 315 12.25 -35.37 -4.55
C THR A 315 12.53 -33.96 -5.08
N ASN A 316 12.99 -33.88 -6.32
CA ASN A 316 13.17 -32.64 -7.07
C ASN A 316 11.89 -32.28 -7.81
N PHE A 317 11.47 -31.02 -7.69
CA PHE A 317 10.40 -30.42 -8.49
C PHE A 317 11.03 -29.36 -9.39
N GLU A 318 11.03 -29.60 -10.69
CA GLU A 318 11.53 -28.67 -11.70
C GLU A 318 10.38 -27.79 -12.19
N TRP A 319 10.45 -26.52 -11.85
CA TRP A 319 9.55 -25.47 -12.31
C TRP A 319 10.25 -24.59 -13.35
N PHE A 320 9.48 -23.98 -14.23
CA PHE A 320 10.00 -23.05 -15.24
C PHE A 320 9.08 -21.87 -15.44
N VAL A 321 9.66 -20.68 -15.32
CA VAL A 321 9.05 -19.39 -15.64
C VAL A 321 9.44 -19.02 -17.05
N SER A 322 8.45 -18.80 -17.93
CA SER A 322 8.65 -18.51 -19.35
C SER A 322 8.57 -17.02 -19.72
N TYR A 323 8.33 -16.17 -18.72
CA TYR A 323 8.26 -14.72 -18.86
C TYR A 323 9.29 -14.02 -17.96
N PRO A 324 9.59 -12.74 -18.25
CA PRO A 324 10.37 -11.90 -17.35
C PRO A 324 9.81 -11.91 -15.93
N ILE A 325 10.67 -12.03 -14.92
CA ILE A 325 10.27 -12.14 -13.51
C ILE A 325 11.17 -11.28 -12.62
N ASN A 326 10.57 -10.49 -11.72
CA ASN A 326 11.32 -9.76 -10.70
C ASN A 326 11.98 -10.73 -9.72
N SER A 327 13.20 -10.43 -9.29
CA SER A 327 13.95 -11.30 -8.36
C SER A 327 13.18 -11.61 -7.08
N TYR A 328 12.49 -10.63 -6.49
CA TYR A 328 11.72 -10.81 -5.26
C TYR A 328 10.47 -11.67 -5.45
N GLY A 329 9.91 -11.70 -6.67
CA GLY A 329 8.75 -12.51 -7.03
C GLY A 329 9.06 -14.01 -7.09
N VAL A 330 10.34 -14.38 -7.17
CA VAL A 330 10.79 -15.78 -7.17
C VAL A 330 10.61 -16.38 -5.76
N THR A 331 9.88 -17.50 -5.67
CA THR A 331 9.56 -18.13 -4.39
C THR A 331 9.47 -19.65 -4.47
N PHE A 332 9.29 -20.30 -3.32
CA PHE A 332 8.79 -21.66 -3.26
C PHE A 332 7.92 -21.86 -2.02
N TYR A 333 7.05 -22.88 -2.10
CA TYR A 333 6.27 -23.38 -0.98
C TYR A 333 6.46 -24.88 -0.85
N MET A 334 6.81 -25.36 0.34
CA MET A 334 6.90 -26.78 0.67
C MET A 334 5.78 -27.14 1.64
N GLY A 335 5.03 -28.21 1.33
CA GLY A 335 3.93 -28.64 2.18
C GLY A 335 3.31 -29.98 1.78
N LYS A 336 2.26 -30.37 2.50
CA LYS A 336 1.38 -31.49 2.14
C LYS A 336 0.27 -30.99 1.21
N PHE A 337 0.69 -30.47 0.06
CA PHE A 337 -0.23 -29.89 -0.91
C PHE A 337 -1.03 -30.95 -1.66
N VAL A 338 -2.18 -30.52 -2.15
CA VAL A 338 -2.97 -31.13 -3.23
C VAL A 338 -3.36 -30.00 -4.17
N ASN A 339 -3.53 -30.32 -5.46
CA ASN A 339 -3.94 -29.35 -6.47
C ASN A 339 -5.36 -29.66 -6.95
N PHE A 340 -6.11 -28.60 -7.20
CA PHE A 340 -7.25 -28.61 -8.11
C PHE A 340 -7.14 -27.36 -8.99
N ASN A 341 -7.81 -27.35 -10.14
CA ASN A 341 -7.75 -26.22 -11.07
C ASN A 341 -9.09 -25.98 -11.76
N GLU A 342 -9.15 -24.84 -12.44
CA GLU A 342 -10.13 -24.50 -13.46
C GLU A 342 -9.41 -23.92 -14.68
N MET A 343 -10.07 -23.94 -15.84
CA MET A 343 -9.56 -23.30 -17.04
C MET A 343 -10.25 -21.94 -17.21
N PHE A 344 -9.45 -20.88 -17.26
CA PHE A 344 -9.93 -19.60 -17.74
C PHE A 344 -9.89 -19.58 -19.27
N THR A 345 -10.88 -18.97 -19.91
CA THR A 345 -10.92 -18.87 -21.38
C THR A 345 -11.60 -17.58 -21.78
N ASN A 346 -10.91 -16.82 -22.61
CA ASN A 346 -11.38 -15.57 -23.21
C ASN A 346 -11.18 -15.63 -24.74
N GLU A 347 -11.33 -14.51 -25.43
CA GLU A 347 -11.17 -14.43 -26.90
C GLU A 347 -9.73 -14.65 -27.38
N LYS A 348 -8.75 -14.61 -26.48
CA LYS A 348 -7.31 -14.63 -26.77
C LYS A 348 -6.66 -15.98 -26.49
N GLY A 349 -7.25 -16.79 -25.63
CA GLY A 349 -6.83 -18.15 -25.38
C GLY A 349 -7.40 -18.74 -24.10
N SER A 350 -6.74 -19.79 -23.62
CA SER A 350 -7.07 -20.45 -22.37
C SER A 350 -5.79 -20.67 -21.56
N TYR A 351 -5.87 -20.47 -20.25
CA TYR A 351 -4.80 -20.76 -19.30
C TYR A 351 -5.38 -21.34 -18.01
N PRO A 352 -4.62 -22.18 -17.29
CA PRO A 352 -5.08 -22.77 -16.04
C PRO A 352 -5.02 -21.74 -14.91
N ILE A 353 -6.01 -21.85 -14.01
CA ILE A 353 -5.97 -21.26 -12.68
C ILE A 353 -5.84 -22.42 -11.69
N ASP A 354 -4.66 -22.58 -11.12
CA ASP A 354 -4.28 -23.66 -10.21
C ASP A 354 -4.45 -23.25 -8.74
N TYR A 355 -4.84 -24.21 -7.90
CA TYR A 355 -5.03 -24.03 -6.46
C TYR A 355 -4.25 -25.10 -5.71
N TYR A 356 -3.08 -24.73 -5.19
CA TYR A 356 -2.25 -25.61 -4.38
C TYR A 356 -2.55 -25.38 -2.90
N VAL A 357 -3.30 -26.29 -2.30
CA VAL A 357 -3.79 -26.14 -0.91
C VAL A 357 -3.34 -27.30 -0.04
N LEU A 358 -3.21 -27.07 1.26
CA LEU A 358 -2.91 -28.15 2.19
C LEU A 358 -4.05 -29.18 2.12
N SER A 359 -3.69 -30.47 2.07
CA SER A 359 -4.62 -31.57 1.77
C SER A 359 -5.89 -31.60 2.62
N HIS A 360 -5.79 -31.14 3.88
CA HIS A 360 -6.91 -31.09 4.82
C HIS A 360 -7.83 -29.87 4.66
N HIS A 361 -7.45 -28.90 3.83
CA HIS A 361 -8.25 -27.73 3.48
C HIS A 361 -8.96 -27.87 2.14
N LEU A 362 -8.69 -28.92 1.35
CA LEU A 362 -9.23 -29.10 -0.01
C LEU A 362 -10.74 -28.79 -0.14
N THR A 363 -11.58 -29.33 0.75
CA THR A 363 -13.03 -29.07 0.69
C THR A 363 -13.37 -27.61 0.95
N LYS A 364 -12.72 -26.98 1.94
CA LYS A 364 -12.91 -25.56 2.24
C LYS A 364 -12.38 -24.68 1.11
N ALA A 365 -11.24 -25.04 0.53
CA ALA A 365 -10.62 -24.34 -0.58
C ALA A 365 -11.51 -24.31 -1.82
N LYS A 366 -12.09 -25.44 -2.21
CA LYS A 366 -13.02 -25.50 -3.34
C LYS A 366 -14.25 -24.61 -3.17
N GLN A 367 -14.76 -24.52 -1.94
CA GLN A 367 -15.86 -23.59 -1.64
C GLN A 367 -15.39 -22.15 -1.67
N TYR A 368 -14.26 -21.88 -1.02
CA TYR A 368 -13.66 -20.55 -0.95
C TYR A 368 -13.45 -20.03 -2.37
N TYR A 369 -12.63 -20.68 -3.20
CA TYR A 369 -12.23 -20.24 -4.54
C TYR A 369 -13.29 -20.38 -5.65
N SER A 370 -14.56 -20.59 -5.32
CA SER A 370 -15.62 -20.78 -6.32
C SER A 370 -15.91 -19.56 -7.21
N ASN A 371 -15.46 -18.37 -6.82
CA ASN A 371 -15.68 -17.10 -7.52
C ASN A 371 -14.39 -16.40 -7.99
N THR A 372 -13.24 -17.09 -7.97
CA THR A 372 -11.95 -16.47 -8.37
C THR A 372 -11.98 -15.98 -9.81
N ARG A 373 -12.66 -16.71 -10.70
CA ARG A 373 -12.85 -16.33 -12.10
C ARG A 373 -13.40 -14.92 -12.27
N ASP A 374 -14.32 -14.49 -11.41
CA ASP A 374 -14.90 -13.14 -11.47
C ASP A 374 -13.83 -12.05 -11.33
N ILE A 375 -12.79 -12.29 -10.53
CA ILE A 375 -11.67 -11.36 -10.31
C ILE A 375 -10.87 -11.20 -11.60
N VAL A 376 -10.55 -12.31 -12.25
CA VAL A 376 -9.83 -12.32 -13.53
C VAL A 376 -10.65 -11.61 -14.61
N GLU A 377 -11.95 -11.88 -14.74
CA GLU A 377 -12.81 -11.23 -15.73
C GLU A 377 -12.88 -9.72 -15.54
N VAL A 378 -12.97 -9.26 -14.28
CA VAL A 378 -12.98 -7.83 -13.96
C VAL A 378 -11.63 -7.19 -14.26
N TYR A 379 -10.51 -7.80 -13.86
CA TYR A 379 -9.19 -7.23 -14.12
C TYR A 379 -8.82 -7.24 -15.60
N GLU A 380 -9.16 -8.28 -16.36
CA GLU A 380 -8.98 -8.26 -17.81
C GLU A 380 -9.83 -7.18 -18.48
N LYS A 381 -11.06 -6.98 -18.00
CA LYS A 381 -11.93 -5.90 -18.47
C LYS A 381 -11.34 -4.53 -18.18
N LEU A 382 -10.73 -4.32 -17.00
CA LEU A 382 -10.28 -3.00 -16.55
C LEU A 382 -8.86 -2.65 -17.01
N PHE A 383 -7.93 -3.59 -16.96
CA PHE A 383 -6.49 -3.34 -17.12
C PHE A 383 -5.93 -3.89 -18.43
N GLY A 384 -6.49 -4.97 -18.94
CA GLY A 384 -5.99 -5.68 -20.13
C GLY A 384 -5.78 -7.16 -19.85
N GLU A 385 -5.48 -7.93 -20.89
CA GLU A 385 -5.32 -9.39 -20.81
C GLU A 385 -4.32 -9.83 -19.73
N TYR A 386 -4.55 -11.00 -19.13
CA TYR A 386 -3.58 -11.59 -18.22
C TYR A 386 -2.23 -11.87 -18.92
N PRO A 387 -1.10 -11.35 -18.39
CA PRO A 387 0.18 -11.32 -19.11
C PRO A 387 0.89 -12.68 -19.20
N TYR A 388 0.62 -13.60 -18.27
CA TYR A 388 1.40 -14.82 -18.09
C TYR A 388 0.67 -16.08 -18.55
N SER A 389 -0.08 -16.01 -19.65
CA SER A 389 -0.94 -17.11 -20.11
C SER A 389 -0.20 -18.44 -20.34
N ASN A 390 1.07 -18.44 -20.76
CA ASN A 390 1.86 -19.67 -20.88
C ASN A 390 2.24 -20.28 -19.53
N ASP A 391 2.37 -19.47 -18.48
CA ASP A 391 2.76 -19.90 -17.12
C ASP A 391 1.55 -20.21 -16.23
N GLY A 392 0.35 -19.76 -16.64
CA GLY A 392 -0.86 -19.89 -15.84
C GLY A 392 -0.85 -18.98 -14.62
N MET A 393 -1.84 -19.16 -13.76
CA MET A 393 -1.97 -18.46 -12.48
C MET A 393 -2.17 -19.49 -11.38
N ALA A 394 -1.36 -19.46 -10.32
CA ALA A 394 -1.54 -20.35 -9.18
C ALA A 394 -1.76 -19.59 -7.88
N MET A 395 -2.77 -19.99 -7.11
CA MET A 395 -2.93 -19.60 -5.71
C MET A 395 -2.40 -20.71 -4.83
N VAL A 396 -1.41 -20.39 -4.01
CA VAL A 396 -0.67 -21.35 -3.20
C VAL A 396 -0.91 -21.04 -1.73
N GLU A 397 -1.38 -22.04 -0.98
CA GLU A 397 -1.61 -21.88 0.45
C GLU A 397 -0.28 -21.69 1.20
N SER A 398 -0.06 -20.49 1.75
CA SER A 398 1.24 -20.04 2.23
C SER A 398 1.32 -19.91 3.76
N PRO A 399 2.50 -20.11 4.38
CA PRO A 399 2.66 -20.03 5.83
C PRO A 399 2.65 -18.60 6.41
N TYR A 400 2.18 -17.62 5.64
CA TYR A 400 2.08 -16.20 5.97
C TYR A 400 0.85 -15.59 5.27
N GLU A 401 0.54 -14.33 5.52
CA GLU A 401 -0.77 -13.75 5.15
C GLU A 401 -1.04 -13.71 3.64
N GLY A 402 -0.21 -13.01 2.88
CA GLY A 402 -0.29 -12.84 1.42
C GLY A 402 1.07 -12.45 0.87
N MET A 403 1.29 -12.63 -0.44
CA MET A 403 2.46 -12.15 -1.18
C MET A 403 2.25 -12.44 -2.67
N GLU A 404 2.50 -11.46 -3.52
CA GLU A 404 2.16 -11.46 -4.94
C GLU A 404 3.18 -12.17 -5.83
N HIS A 405 3.84 -13.21 -5.33
CA HIS A 405 4.85 -13.94 -6.11
C HIS A 405 4.32 -14.35 -7.48
N GLN A 406 4.90 -13.79 -8.56
CA GLN A 406 4.43 -13.91 -9.94
C GLN A 406 4.01 -15.34 -10.29
N SER A 407 2.76 -15.53 -10.74
CA SER A 407 2.15 -16.83 -11.08
C SER A 407 2.03 -17.87 -9.95
N ALA A 408 2.55 -17.61 -8.75
CA ALA A 408 2.53 -18.50 -7.58
C ALA A 408 2.13 -17.73 -6.31
N ILE A 409 0.99 -17.04 -6.42
CA ILE A 409 0.43 -16.09 -5.47
C ILE A 409 0.22 -16.75 -4.11
N ALA A 410 0.80 -16.16 -3.06
CA ALA A 410 0.69 -16.65 -1.70
C ALA A 410 -0.67 -16.26 -1.11
N ILE A 411 -1.46 -17.24 -0.64
CA ILE A 411 -2.69 -16.98 0.09
C ILE A 411 -2.64 -17.74 1.42
N GLY A 412 -2.60 -17.01 2.53
CA GLY A 412 -2.44 -17.55 3.88
C GLY A 412 -3.66 -18.29 4.44
N ASP A 413 -3.73 -18.37 5.78
CA ASP A 413 -4.88 -19.01 6.45
C ASP A 413 -6.15 -18.14 6.28
N VAL A 414 -6.88 -18.40 5.20
CA VAL A 414 -8.18 -17.80 4.88
C VAL A 414 -9.37 -18.65 5.33
N TYR A 415 -9.10 -19.80 5.97
CA TYR A 415 -10.11 -20.81 6.30
C TYR A 415 -10.55 -20.79 7.78
N SER A 416 -9.87 -19.98 8.60
CA SER A 416 -10.23 -19.76 10.00
C SER A 416 -11.38 -18.75 10.14
N GLU A 417 -12.23 -18.90 11.17
CA GLU A 417 -13.35 -17.97 11.42
C GLU A 417 -12.87 -16.53 11.65
N LYS A 418 -11.67 -16.36 12.23
CA LYS A 418 -11.06 -15.04 12.43
C LYS A 418 -10.71 -14.43 11.07
N SER A 419 -9.98 -15.15 10.26
CA SER A 419 -9.55 -14.71 8.92
C SER A 419 -10.73 -14.42 8.00
N GLN A 420 -11.83 -15.17 8.11
CA GLN A 420 -13.04 -14.89 7.34
C GLN A 420 -13.72 -13.57 7.73
N LYS A 421 -13.52 -13.06 8.95
CA LYS A 421 -14.02 -11.73 9.35
C LYS A 421 -13.09 -10.62 8.91
N ASP A 422 -11.78 -10.87 8.96
CA ASP A 422 -10.75 -9.87 8.65
C ASP A 422 -10.62 -9.66 7.13
N TYR A 423 -10.79 -10.72 6.33
CA TYR A 423 -10.54 -10.67 4.87
C TYR A 423 -11.79 -10.79 3.99
N ASN A 424 -12.97 -11.14 4.54
CA ASN A 424 -14.18 -11.22 3.73
C ASN A 424 -15.14 -10.05 3.98
N PHE A 425 -15.50 -9.36 2.91
CA PHE A 425 -16.61 -8.41 2.90
C PHE A 425 -17.61 -8.82 1.83
N ARG A 426 -18.88 -8.98 2.22
CA ARG A 426 -19.99 -9.39 1.32
C ARG A 426 -19.66 -10.63 0.45
N ASP A 427 -18.99 -11.62 1.06
CA ASP A 427 -18.54 -12.88 0.43
C ASP A 427 -17.30 -12.79 -0.48
N TYR A 428 -16.70 -11.61 -0.69
CA TYR A 428 -15.44 -11.47 -1.44
C TYR A 428 -14.25 -11.24 -0.54
N LYS A 429 -13.10 -11.68 -1.05
CA LYS A 429 -11.88 -11.90 -0.29
C LYS A 429 -10.87 -10.84 -0.67
N TYR A 430 -10.76 -9.79 0.14
CA TYR A 430 -9.89 -8.64 -0.16
C TYR A 430 -8.46 -9.09 -0.42
N LEU A 431 -7.95 -10.04 0.37
CA LEU A 431 -6.64 -10.62 0.15
C LEU A 431 -6.48 -11.20 -1.27
N VAL A 432 -7.38 -12.08 -1.71
CA VAL A 432 -7.28 -12.67 -3.06
C VAL A 432 -7.42 -11.60 -4.15
N ILE A 433 -8.30 -10.62 -3.95
CA ILE A 433 -8.50 -9.49 -4.88
C ILE A 433 -7.21 -8.68 -5.03
N HIS A 434 -6.58 -8.33 -3.91
CA HIS A 434 -5.35 -7.55 -3.85
C HIS A 434 -4.18 -8.29 -4.50
N GLU A 435 -3.91 -9.50 -4.01
CA GLU A 435 -2.76 -10.31 -4.42
C GLU A 435 -2.85 -10.69 -5.92
N MET A 436 -4.06 -10.90 -6.46
CA MET A 436 -4.23 -11.12 -7.89
C MET A 436 -4.06 -9.86 -8.74
N ALA A 437 -4.32 -8.66 -8.20
CA ALA A 437 -4.14 -7.41 -8.93
C ALA A 437 -2.68 -7.19 -9.30
N HIS A 438 -1.76 -7.72 -8.48
CA HIS A 438 -0.34 -7.57 -8.67
C HIS A 438 0.23 -8.28 -9.90
N GLU A 439 -0.48 -9.27 -10.45
CA GLU A 439 -0.12 -9.85 -11.74
C GLU A 439 -0.11 -8.80 -12.86
N TRP A 440 -0.95 -7.76 -12.76
CA TRP A 440 -0.89 -6.57 -13.61
C TRP A 440 0.05 -5.49 -13.03
N TRP A 441 -0.07 -5.23 -11.72
CA TRP A 441 0.57 -4.09 -11.04
C TRP A 441 1.61 -4.52 -10.00
N GLY A 442 2.88 -4.52 -10.36
CA GLY A 442 3.99 -4.99 -9.51
C GLY A 442 4.79 -6.08 -10.19
N ASN A 443 4.13 -7.10 -10.73
CA ASN A 443 4.80 -8.15 -11.51
C ASN A 443 5.01 -7.70 -12.97
N THR A 444 3.95 -7.32 -13.67
CA THR A 444 4.03 -6.97 -15.10
C THR A 444 4.55 -5.56 -15.31
N VAL A 445 3.85 -4.55 -14.77
CA VAL A 445 4.35 -3.19 -14.65
C VAL A 445 4.97 -3.07 -13.26
N ALA A 446 6.29 -3.09 -13.17
CA ALA A 446 7.00 -3.16 -11.90
C ALA A 446 7.66 -1.83 -11.52
N MET A 447 7.90 -1.61 -10.23
CA MET A 447 8.75 -0.53 -9.73
C MET A 447 10.23 -0.77 -10.07
N SER A 448 10.97 0.28 -10.43
CA SER A 448 12.43 0.23 -10.61
C SER A 448 13.21 0.40 -9.31
N ASP A 449 12.59 1.00 -8.29
CA ASP A 449 13.19 1.34 -7.00
C ASP A 449 12.14 1.19 -5.88
N MET A 450 12.57 0.90 -4.66
CA MET A 450 11.69 0.82 -3.49
C MET A 450 11.00 2.16 -3.19
N ALA A 451 11.60 3.27 -3.61
CA ALA A 451 11.00 4.60 -3.55
C ALA A 451 9.66 4.66 -4.30
N ASP A 452 9.49 3.83 -5.33
CA ASP A 452 8.32 3.82 -6.21
C ASP A 452 7.32 2.68 -5.88
N ALA A 453 7.43 2.04 -4.70
CA ALA A 453 6.61 0.88 -4.32
C ALA A 453 5.09 1.12 -4.35
N TRP A 454 4.66 2.38 -4.27
CA TRP A 454 3.24 2.73 -4.44
C TRP A 454 2.68 2.40 -5.83
N ILE A 455 3.53 2.26 -6.86
CA ILE A 455 3.10 1.81 -8.19
C ILE A 455 2.55 0.39 -8.12
N SER A 456 3.17 -0.50 -7.34
CA SER A 456 2.63 -1.82 -7.07
C SER A 456 1.43 -1.70 -6.13
N GLU A 457 1.66 -1.12 -4.95
CA GLU A 457 0.74 -1.25 -3.82
C GLU A 457 -0.49 -0.34 -3.91
N GLY A 458 -0.30 0.88 -4.41
CA GLY A 458 -1.38 1.83 -4.63
C GLY A 458 -2.31 1.39 -5.75
N PHE A 459 -1.78 0.80 -6.83
CA PHE A 459 -2.60 0.26 -7.91
C PHE A 459 -3.34 -1.01 -7.49
N ALA A 460 -2.69 -1.96 -6.80
CA ALA A 460 -3.35 -3.15 -6.27
C ALA A 460 -4.47 -2.78 -5.29
N THR A 461 -4.20 -1.85 -4.37
CA THR A 461 -5.19 -1.30 -3.44
C THR A 461 -6.33 -0.59 -4.16
N TYR A 462 -6.06 0.15 -5.24
CA TYR A 462 -7.12 0.79 -6.04
C TYR A 462 -7.92 -0.21 -6.88
N ALA A 463 -7.31 -1.31 -7.32
CA ALA A 463 -7.99 -2.39 -8.01
C ALA A 463 -9.07 -3.02 -7.13
N GLU A 464 -8.89 -3.06 -5.81
CA GLU A 464 -9.96 -3.46 -4.88
C GLU A 464 -11.19 -2.55 -5.01
N HIS A 465 -11.00 -1.23 -5.09
CA HIS A 465 -12.11 -0.27 -5.22
C HIS A 465 -12.86 -0.49 -6.52
N LEU A 466 -12.11 -0.62 -7.62
CA LEU A 466 -12.66 -0.86 -8.94
C LEU A 466 -13.37 -2.21 -9.04
N PHE A 467 -12.84 -3.23 -8.37
CA PHE A 467 -13.51 -4.53 -8.27
C PHE A 467 -14.86 -4.40 -7.55
N MET A 468 -14.90 -3.67 -6.43
CA MET A 468 -16.15 -3.41 -5.72
C MET A 468 -17.15 -2.62 -6.59
N GLU A 469 -16.67 -1.67 -7.39
CA GLU A 469 -17.52 -0.94 -8.35
C GLU A 469 -18.15 -1.87 -9.38
N GLU A 470 -17.33 -2.69 -10.04
CA GLU A 470 -17.76 -3.57 -11.13
C GLU A 470 -18.70 -4.67 -10.63
N LYS A 471 -18.45 -5.21 -9.44
CA LYS A 471 -19.25 -6.31 -8.90
C LYS A 471 -20.50 -5.84 -8.17
N TYR A 472 -20.43 -4.71 -7.46
CA TYR A 472 -21.47 -4.28 -6.51
C TYR A 472 -22.02 -2.88 -6.74
N GLY A 473 -21.45 -2.15 -7.68
CA GLY A 473 -21.87 -0.80 -8.03
C GLY A 473 -21.12 0.28 -7.26
N TYR A 474 -21.38 1.51 -7.71
CA TYR A 474 -20.65 2.71 -7.31
C TYR A 474 -20.70 3.04 -5.80
N ASP A 475 -21.77 2.64 -5.10
CA ASP A 475 -21.85 2.86 -3.65
C ASP A 475 -20.79 2.07 -2.88
N GLU A 476 -20.45 0.85 -3.33
CA GLU A 476 -19.40 0.06 -2.68
C GLU A 476 -18.00 0.55 -3.03
N TYR A 477 -17.81 1.08 -4.25
CA TYR A 477 -16.60 1.82 -4.61
C TYR A 477 -16.33 2.98 -3.64
N LEU A 478 -17.37 3.77 -3.34
CA LEU A 478 -17.25 4.89 -2.41
C LEU A 478 -16.97 4.42 -0.97
N ASN A 479 -17.61 3.34 -0.51
CA ASN A 479 -17.33 2.77 0.81
C ASN A 479 -15.88 2.30 0.93
N ALA A 480 -15.37 1.59 -0.09
CA ALA A 480 -13.99 1.12 -0.12
C ALA A 480 -12.98 2.29 -0.17
N SER A 481 -13.26 3.29 -1.02
CA SER A 481 -12.45 4.51 -1.11
C SER A 481 -12.42 5.27 0.22
N ALA A 482 -13.58 5.47 0.85
CA ALA A 482 -13.69 6.18 2.13
C ALA A 482 -13.01 5.43 3.27
N TYR A 483 -13.12 4.10 3.28
CA TYR A 483 -12.40 3.24 4.21
C TYR A 483 -10.89 3.43 4.05
N ASN A 484 -10.34 3.32 2.84
CA ASN A 484 -8.89 3.47 2.64
C ASN A 484 -8.39 4.88 2.96
N MET A 485 -9.12 5.92 2.55
CA MET A 485 -8.78 7.30 2.89
C MET A 485 -8.78 7.57 4.39
N HIS A 486 -9.59 6.85 5.18
CA HIS A 486 -9.58 6.96 6.64
C HIS A 486 -8.22 6.56 7.23
N TYR A 487 -7.55 5.56 6.67
CA TYR A 487 -6.32 5.00 7.23
C TYR A 487 -5.05 5.67 6.70
N ILE A 488 -5.17 6.71 5.86
CA ILE A 488 -4.02 7.50 5.44
C ILE A 488 -3.44 8.22 6.65
N LEU A 489 -2.18 7.93 6.98
CA LEU A 489 -1.52 8.47 8.17
C LEU A 489 -0.86 9.82 7.92
N ASN A 490 -0.47 10.13 6.67
CA ASN A 490 0.32 11.33 6.30
C ASN A 490 1.54 11.52 7.22
N ILE A 491 2.32 10.45 7.40
CA ILE A 491 3.54 10.49 8.21
C ILE A 491 4.76 10.80 7.34
N TRP A 492 4.82 10.17 6.17
CA TRP A 492 5.85 10.36 5.16
C TRP A 492 5.20 10.56 3.79
N PRO A 493 5.94 11.14 2.84
CA PRO A 493 5.60 11.08 1.42
C PRO A 493 5.34 9.62 0.98
N VAL A 494 4.56 9.48 -0.08
CA VAL A 494 4.29 8.18 -0.71
C VAL A 494 5.53 7.68 -1.44
N VAL A 495 6.18 8.58 -2.18
CA VAL A 495 7.43 8.31 -2.86
C VAL A 495 8.56 8.36 -1.85
N GLY A 496 9.30 7.27 -1.76
CA GLY A 496 10.44 7.13 -0.86
C GLY A 496 11.69 7.85 -1.36
N ILE A 497 12.83 7.51 -0.76
CA ILE A 497 14.11 8.06 -1.17
C ILE A 497 14.75 7.11 -2.20
N PRO A 498 15.07 7.58 -3.42
CA PRO A 498 15.63 6.73 -4.47
C PRO A 498 17.07 6.32 -4.20
N ASP A 499 17.56 5.35 -4.98
CA ASP A 499 18.93 4.82 -4.98
C ASP A 499 19.35 4.19 -3.65
N VAL A 500 18.40 3.77 -2.83
CA VAL A 500 18.62 3.07 -1.55
C VAL A 500 17.53 2.02 -1.35
N ASN A 501 17.83 0.95 -0.58
CA ASN A 501 16.80 -0.03 -0.22
C ASN A 501 15.84 0.52 0.87
N ASP A 502 15.07 1.55 0.51
CA ASP A 502 14.12 2.21 1.40
C ASP A 502 12.99 1.27 1.82
N ASN A 503 12.59 1.33 3.10
CA ASN A 503 11.45 0.57 3.59
C ASN A 503 10.19 1.44 3.59
N THR A 504 9.67 1.69 2.39
CA THR A 504 8.50 2.55 2.15
C THR A 504 7.19 1.96 2.71
N PHE A 505 7.14 0.65 2.96
CA PHE A 505 6.00 -0.06 3.55
C PHE A 505 5.62 0.44 4.95
N LEU A 506 6.57 1.01 5.70
CA LEU A 506 6.39 1.32 7.12
C LEU A 506 5.35 2.41 7.41
N SER A 507 5.01 3.27 6.44
CA SER A 507 3.91 4.22 6.61
C SER A 507 2.53 3.63 6.31
N GLY A 508 2.45 2.58 5.50
CA GLY A 508 1.20 2.15 4.85
C GLY A 508 0.62 3.17 3.84
N ASN A 509 1.27 4.33 3.63
CA ASN A 509 0.78 5.37 2.71
C ASN A 509 0.93 4.93 1.24
N ILE A 510 1.90 4.06 0.93
CA ILE A 510 2.05 3.48 -0.42
C ILE A 510 0.79 2.76 -0.90
N TYR A 511 0.05 2.12 0.02
CA TYR A 511 -1.24 1.49 -0.24
C TYR A 511 -2.36 2.55 -0.29
N THR A 512 -2.61 3.18 0.86
CA THR A 512 -3.84 3.96 1.07
C THR A 512 -3.81 5.30 0.34
N LYS A 513 -2.72 6.07 0.48
CA LYS A 513 -2.56 7.36 -0.18
C LYS A 513 -2.23 7.17 -1.66
N GLY A 514 -1.50 6.11 -2.03
CA GLY A 514 -1.33 5.69 -3.42
C GLY A 514 -2.67 5.46 -4.13
N ALA A 515 -3.55 4.63 -3.57
CA ALA A 515 -4.89 4.40 -4.12
C ALA A 515 -5.76 5.65 -4.13
N ALA A 516 -5.70 6.48 -3.07
CA ALA A 516 -6.42 7.75 -3.01
C ALA A 516 -5.95 8.72 -4.11
N THR A 517 -4.68 8.69 -4.48
CA THR A 517 -4.12 9.50 -5.59
C THR A 517 -4.74 9.08 -6.92
N LEU A 518 -4.83 7.78 -7.20
CA LEU A 518 -5.49 7.25 -8.41
C LEU A 518 -6.99 7.58 -8.45
N ASN A 519 -7.69 7.42 -7.32
CA ASN A 519 -9.08 7.87 -7.18
C ASN A 519 -9.22 9.37 -7.46
N ASN A 520 -8.33 10.19 -6.89
CA ASN A 520 -8.35 11.64 -7.08
C ASN A 520 -8.06 12.02 -8.53
N LEU A 521 -7.19 11.29 -9.23
CA LEU A 521 -6.92 11.48 -10.65
C LEU A 521 -8.17 11.18 -11.49
N ARG A 522 -8.82 10.03 -11.27
CA ARG A 522 -10.11 9.69 -11.92
C ARG A 522 -11.15 10.77 -11.66
N CYS A 523 -11.29 11.17 -10.41
CA CYS A 523 -12.21 12.24 -10.01
C CYS A 523 -11.88 13.56 -10.68
N THR A 524 -10.60 13.89 -10.86
CA THR A 524 -10.14 15.14 -11.47
C THR A 524 -10.41 15.17 -12.96
N LEU A 525 -10.05 14.10 -13.68
CA LEU A 525 -10.35 13.93 -15.10
C LEU A 525 -11.85 13.97 -15.38
N ASN A 526 -12.67 13.39 -14.47
CA ASN A 526 -14.12 13.33 -14.57
C ASN A 526 -14.61 12.79 -15.93
N ASN A 527 -13.87 11.81 -16.44
CA ASN A 527 -14.12 11.14 -17.72
C ASN A 527 -13.64 9.69 -17.59
N ASP A 528 -14.54 8.79 -17.21
CA ASP A 528 -14.20 7.38 -16.96
C ASP A 528 -13.68 6.69 -18.22
N SER A 529 -14.24 7.00 -19.40
CA SER A 529 -13.75 6.44 -20.66
C SER A 529 -12.29 6.80 -20.92
N LEU A 530 -11.91 8.06 -20.65
CA LEU A 530 -10.50 8.49 -20.75
C LEU A 530 -9.64 7.83 -19.66
N PHE A 531 -10.12 7.81 -18.41
CA PHE A 531 -9.37 7.24 -17.29
C PHE A 531 -9.06 5.75 -17.50
N PHE A 532 -10.06 4.93 -17.81
CA PHE A 532 -9.83 3.50 -18.03
C PHE A 532 -9.05 3.22 -19.33
N ALA A 533 -9.20 4.03 -20.37
CA ALA A 533 -8.36 3.92 -21.56
C ALA A 533 -6.88 4.24 -21.26
N MET A 534 -6.63 5.26 -20.43
CA MET A 534 -5.30 5.64 -19.95
C MET A 534 -4.69 4.53 -19.10
N ILE A 535 -5.42 3.97 -18.13
CA ILE A 535 -4.92 2.85 -17.30
C ILE A 535 -4.55 1.62 -18.16
N LYS A 536 -5.39 1.26 -19.15
CA LYS A 536 -5.06 0.19 -20.10
C LYS A 536 -3.88 0.52 -21.00
N GLY A 537 -3.78 1.76 -21.45
CA GLY A 537 -2.66 2.25 -22.23
C GLY A 537 -1.35 2.16 -21.45
N PHE A 538 -1.39 2.53 -20.17
CA PHE A 538 -0.25 2.45 -19.27
C PHE A 538 0.21 1.01 -19.08
N TYR A 539 -0.72 0.10 -18.77
CA TYR A 539 -0.44 -1.33 -18.71
C TYR A 539 0.21 -1.81 -20.02
N SER A 540 -0.41 -1.54 -21.17
CA SER A 540 0.10 -1.99 -22.47
C SER A 540 1.47 -1.42 -22.84
N GLU A 541 1.78 -0.18 -22.48
CA GLU A 541 3.04 0.47 -22.82
C GLU A 541 4.20 -0.01 -21.94
N PHE A 542 3.91 -0.31 -20.68
CA PHE A 542 4.92 -0.68 -19.68
C PHE A 542 4.91 -2.16 -19.29
N SER A 543 4.12 -3.00 -19.98
CA SER A 543 4.16 -4.45 -19.78
C SER A 543 5.58 -5.01 -19.85
N PHE A 544 5.93 -5.79 -18.82
CA PHE A 544 7.24 -6.40 -18.60
C PHE A 544 8.40 -5.42 -18.38
N LYS A 545 8.12 -4.13 -18.16
CA LYS A 545 9.14 -3.13 -17.82
C LYS A 545 9.19 -2.88 -16.31
N THR A 546 10.24 -2.17 -15.90
CA THR A 546 10.31 -1.51 -14.60
C THR A 546 10.21 0.00 -14.84
N ILE A 547 9.54 0.71 -13.94
CA ILE A 547 9.25 2.14 -14.08
C ILE A 547 9.43 2.89 -12.76
N THR A 548 9.58 4.20 -12.88
CA THR A 548 9.59 5.16 -11.78
C THR A 548 8.25 5.88 -11.66
N THR A 549 8.04 6.60 -10.55
CA THR A 549 6.90 7.51 -10.41
C THR A 549 6.88 8.58 -11.50
N THR A 550 8.06 9.05 -11.93
CA THR A 550 8.19 10.06 -12.98
C THR A 550 7.65 9.54 -14.31
N ASP A 551 7.94 8.28 -14.67
CA ASP A 551 7.42 7.67 -15.91
C ASP A 551 5.89 7.64 -15.92
N PHE A 552 5.25 7.33 -14.78
CA PHE A 552 3.80 7.37 -14.67
C PHE A 552 3.24 8.78 -14.83
N ILE A 553 3.85 9.79 -14.18
CA ILE A 553 3.43 11.19 -14.28
C ILE A 553 3.54 11.69 -15.72
N GLU A 554 4.67 11.43 -16.37
CA GLU A 554 4.90 11.78 -17.78
C GLU A 554 3.90 11.10 -18.71
N PHE A 555 3.64 9.80 -18.49
CA PHE A 555 2.63 9.07 -19.25
C PHE A 555 1.24 9.70 -19.10
N VAL A 556 0.81 9.99 -17.88
CA VAL A 556 -0.50 10.63 -17.62
C VAL A 556 -0.60 11.99 -18.31
N ASN A 557 0.46 12.81 -18.20
CA ASN A 557 0.48 14.13 -18.83
C ASN A 557 0.39 14.04 -20.36
N ASN A 558 1.18 13.16 -20.95
CA ASN A 558 1.19 12.94 -22.40
C ASN A 558 -0.13 12.35 -22.92
N TYR A 559 -0.70 11.38 -22.20
CA TYR A 559 -1.94 10.70 -22.61
C TYR A 559 -3.16 11.62 -22.52
N THR A 560 -3.20 12.47 -21.49
CA THR A 560 -4.34 13.37 -21.23
C THR A 560 -4.21 14.74 -21.91
N GLY A 561 -2.99 15.12 -22.32
CA GLY A 561 -2.67 16.46 -22.84
C GLY A 561 -2.77 17.57 -21.79
N GLN A 562 -2.79 17.23 -20.50
CA GLN A 562 -2.89 18.16 -19.37
C GLN A 562 -1.70 17.96 -18.43
N ASP A 563 -1.24 19.04 -17.80
CA ASP A 563 -0.14 18.97 -16.84
C ASP A 563 -0.67 18.72 -15.42
N PHE A 564 -0.43 17.52 -14.90
CA PHE A 564 -0.77 17.10 -13.54
C PHE A 564 0.42 17.10 -12.59
N THR A 565 1.53 17.74 -12.95
CA THR A 565 2.77 17.71 -12.15
C THR A 565 2.54 18.23 -10.72
N ASP A 566 1.94 19.41 -10.55
CA ASP A 566 1.63 19.97 -9.22
C ASP A 566 0.65 19.06 -8.43
N PHE A 567 -0.27 18.39 -9.13
CA PHE A 567 -1.19 17.43 -8.51
C PHE A 567 -0.44 16.23 -7.94
N PHE A 568 0.43 15.60 -8.72
CA PHE A 568 1.20 14.44 -8.28
C PHE A 568 2.25 14.80 -7.24
N ASN A 569 2.94 15.93 -7.39
CA ASN A 569 3.86 16.46 -6.38
C ASN A 569 3.17 16.53 -5.02
N LYS A 570 1.97 17.11 -4.99
CA LYS A 570 1.22 17.29 -3.74
C LYS A 570 0.80 15.98 -3.09
N PHE A 571 0.36 14.99 -3.86
CA PHE A 571 -0.14 13.74 -3.29
C PHE A 571 0.95 12.70 -3.04
N LEU A 572 2.01 12.68 -3.86
CA LEU A 572 3.02 11.63 -3.83
C LEU A 572 4.32 12.04 -3.13
N TYR A 573 4.81 13.25 -3.39
CA TYR A 573 6.11 13.73 -2.89
C TYR A 573 5.99 14.57 -1.61
N GLU A 574 4.80 15.06 -1.29
CA GLU A 574 4.52 15.73 -0.02
C GLU A 574 3.78 14.84 0.96
N THR A 575 4.01 15.08 2.25
CA THR A 575 3.36 14.37 3.34
C THR A 575 1.88 14.73 3.45
N ASP A 576 1.54 16.01 3.44
CA ASP A 576 0.18 16.49 3.67
C ASP A 576 -0.61 16.63 2.37
N PRO A 577 -1.93 16.35 2.36
CA PRO A 577 -2.78 16.61 1.19
C PRO A 577 -3.07 18.12 1.01
N PRO A 578 -3.67 18.54 -0.12
CA PRO A 578 -4.11 19.92 -0.29
C PRO A 578 -5.18 20.29 0.74
N VAL A 579 -5.22 21.57 1.12
CA VAL A 579 -6.19 22.09 2.10
C VAL A 579 -7.16 23.03 1.39
N LEU A 580 -8.45 22.71 1.45
CA LEU A 580 -9.52 23.59 0.98
C LEU A 580 -9.79 24.63 2.08
N GLU A 581 -9.28 25.84 1.89
CA GLU A 581 -9.68 26.98 2.70
C GLU A 581 -11.02 27.50 2.20
N TYR A 582 -12.00 27.63 3.09
CA TYR A 582 -13.33 28.08 2.69
C TYR A 582 -14.09 28.84 3.78
N PHE A 583 -15.08 29.59 3.35
CA PHE A 583 -16.05 30.28 4.19
C PHE A 583 -17.43 30.21 3.53
N PHE A 584 -18.49 30.07 4.34
CA PHE A 584 -19.85 30.10 3.81
C PHE A 584 -20.88 30.78 4.72
N THR A 585 -21.94 31.29 4.10
CA THR A 585 -23.17 31.71 4.80
C THR A 585 -24.39 31.24 4.02
N ILE A 586 -25.43 30.83 4.74
CA ILE A 586 -26.76 30.60 4.18
C ILE A 586 -27.70 31.67 4.76
N LYS A 587 -28.23 32.56 3.91
CA LYS A 587 -29.24 33.57 4.29
C LYS A 587 -30.36 33.57 3.26
N ASP A 588 -31.61 33.56 3.70
CA ASP A 588 -32.79 33.57 2.81
C ASP A 588 -32.72 32.50 1.71
N LYS A 589 -32.28 31.29 2.07
CA LYS A 589 -32.03 30.15 1.17
C LYS A 589 -30.99 30.42 0.08
N LEU A 590 -30.08 31.36 0.29
CA LEU A 590 -28.96 31.64 -0.59
C LEU A 590 -27.66 31.27 0.11
N LEU A 591 -26.97 30.26 -0.42
CA LEU A 591 -25.61 29.92 -0.04
C LEU A 591 -24.65 30.87 -0.73
N HIS A 592 -23.84 31.59 0.04
CA HIS A 592 -22.60 32.22 -0.43
C HIS A 592 -21.44 31.34 0.04
N PHE A 593 -20.62 30.86 -0.89
CA PHE A 593 -19.50 29.96 -0.60
C PHE A 593 -18.24 30.52 -1.26
N ASN A 594 -17.26 30.90 -0.44
CA ASN A 594 -15.93 31.35 -0.87
C ASN A 594 -14.91 30.25 -0.60
N TYR A 595 -13.97 30.04 -1.50
CA TYR A 595 -13.02 28.94 -1.41
C TYR A 595 -11.73 29.19 -2.20
N LYS A 596 -10.63 28.60 -1.74
CA LYS A 596 -9.36 28.43 -2.47
C LYS A 596 -8.60 27.22 -1.94
N TRP A 597 -7.66 26.72 -2.73
CA TRP A 597 -6.66 25.77 -2.25
C TRP A 597 -5.50 26.51 -1.58
N ILE A 598 -5.11 26.07 -0.39
CA ILE A 598 -3.90 26.49 0.31
C ILE A 598 -3.01 25.27 0.56
N ASN A 599 -1.78 25.51 1.02
CA ASN A 599 -0.77 24.46 1.19
C ASN A 599 -0.52 23.70 -0.12
N VAL A 600 -0.42 24.41 -1.24
CA VAL A 600 -0.24 23.83 -2.58
C VAL A 600 0.63 24.77 -3.42
N ASP A 601 1.20 24.25 -4.51
CA ASP A 601 1.92 25.05 -5.48
C ASP A 601 1.04 26.09 -6.18
N SER A 602 1.68 27.16 -6.67
CA SER A 602 0.98 28.37 -7.16
C SER A 602 -0.01 28.13 -8.30
N ASN A 603 0.21 27.11 -9.14
CA ASN A 603 -0.63 26.75 -10.28
C ASN A 603 -1.60 25.60 -9.98
N PHE A 604 -1.66 25.12 -8.73
CA PHE A 604 -2.48 23.99 -8.35
C PHE A 604 -3.96 24.25 -8.63
N THR A 605 -4.55 23.32 -9.37
CA THR A 605 -5.99 23.26 -9.65
C THR A 605 -6.48 21.85 -9.35
N MET A 606 -7.55 21.77 -8.58
CA MET A 606 -8.21 20.49 -8.33
C MET A 606 -9.71 20.73 -8.16
N PRO A 607 -10.54 19.96 -8.86
CA PRO A 607 -11.97 19.99 -8.65
C PRO A 607 -12.34 19.29 -7.35
N PHE A 608 -13.41 19.76 -6.73
CA PHE A 608 -14.04 19.14 -5.58
C PHE A 608 -15.54 19.32 -5.71
N SER A 609 -16.30 18.60 -4.91
CA SER A 609 -17.75 18.74 -4.90
C SER A 609 -18.24 19.28 -3.57
N ILE A 610 -19.38 19.95 -3.60
CA ILE A 610 -20.16 20.35 -2.45
C ILE A 610 -21.54 19.67 -2.52
N MET A 611 -22.15 19.44 -1.38
CA MET A 611 -23.51 18.91 -1.25
C MET A 611 -24.42 19.99 -0.70
N ILE A 612 -25.58 20.20 -1.33
CA ILE A 612 -26.65 21.05 -0.79
C ILE A 612 -27.94 20.28 -0.59
N ASN A 613 -28.73 20.68 0.41
CA ASN A 613 -30.05 20.10 0.73
C ASN A 613 -30.00 18.56 0.84
N LYS A 614 -28.92 18.03 1.42
CA LYS A 614 -28.57 16.62 1.57
C LYS A 614 -28.32 15.82 0.28
N TYR A 615 -28.77 16.24 -0.90
CA TYR A 615 -28.80 15.36 -2.08
C TYR A 615 -28.37 15.98 -3.40
N GLN A 616 -28.12 17.28 -3.46
CA GLN A 616 -27.69 17.93 -4.69
C GLN A 616 -26.19 18.12 -4.66
N ASN A 617 -25.50 17.37 -5.52
CA ASN A 617 -24.07 17.46 -5.71
C ASN A 617 -23.72 18.54 -6.75
N ILE A 618 -22.88 19.50 -6.37
CA ILE A 618 -22.37 20.56 -7.23
C ILE A 618 -20.85 20.44 -7.28
N ARG A 619 -20.32 20.25 -8.49
CA ARG A 619 -18.88 20.20 -8.73
C ARG A 619 -18.34 21.61 -8.95
N LEU A 620 -17.25 21.94 -8.26
CA LEU A 620 -16.53 23.21 -8.36
C LEU A 620 -15.08 22.94 -8.76
N VAL A 621 -14.39 23.99 -9.26
CA VAL A 621 -12.97 23.93 -9.61
C VAL A 621 -12.22 24.93 -8.75
N GLY A 622 -11.49 24.40 -7.74
CA GLY A 622 -10.64 25.20 -6.87
C GLY A 622 -9.31 25.52 -7.52
N THR A 623 -8.78 26.69 -7.19
CA THR A 623 -7.44 27.19 -7.53
C THR A 623 -6.81 27.81 -6.30
N THR A 624 -5.57 28.28 -6.38
CA THR A 624 -4.92 29.09 -5.33
C THR A 624 -5.56 30.47 -5.13
N LYS A 625 -6.29 30.98 -6.14
CA LYS A 625 -7.06 32.22 -6.05
C LYS A 625 -8.41 32.03 -5.35
N ASN A 626 -8.84 33.07 -4.64
CA ASN A 626 -10.12 33.11 -3.92
C ASN A 626 -11.29 33.21 -4.91
N LYS A 627 -12.17 32.22 -4.89
CA LYS A 627 -13.37 32.14 -5.75
C LYS A 627 -14.63 32.16 -4.90
N ALA A 628 -15.72 32.66 -5.49
CA ALA A 628 -17.03 32.63 -4.86
C ALA A 628 -18.10 32.01 -5.75
N VAL A 629 -19.03 31.25 -5.15
CA VAL A 629 -20.27 30.82 -5.80
C VAL A 629 -21.48 31.17 -4.95
N ARG A 630 -22.59 31.47 -5.64
CA ARG A 630 -23.89 31.72 -5.02
C ARG A 630 -24.88 30.68 -5.49
N VAL A 631 -25.52 29.98 -4.54
CA VAL A 631 -26.48 28.92 -4.86
C VAL A 631 -27.81 29.19 -4.17
N THR A 632 -28.82 29.51 -4.96
CA THR A 632 -30.20 29.76 -4.51
C THR A 632 -30.91 28.47 -4.10
N ASN A 633 -31.97 28.57 -3.31
CA ASN A 633 -32.75 27.45 -2.79
C ASN A 633 -31.93 26.46 -1.95
N THR A 634 -30.95 26.96 -1.19
CA THR A 634 -30.08 26.17 -0.33
C THR A 634 -30.49 26.32 1.13
N ASP A 635 -31.01 25.26 1.72
CA ASP A 635 -31.34 25.15 3.14
C ASP A 635 -30.18 24.55 3.96
N SER A 636 -29.30 23.74 3.36
CA SER A 636 -28.11 23.17 4.02
C SER A 636 -26.92 22.92 3.06
N PHE A 637 -25.70 22.84 3.59
CA PHE A 637 -24.42 22.71 2.88
C PHE A 637 -23.48 21.72 3.60
N TYR A 638 -22.74 20.90 2.84
CA TYR A 638 -21.73 19.95 3.35
C TYR A 638 -20.62 19.69 2.32
N LEU A 639 -19.45 19.29 2.80
CA LEU A 639 -18.38 18.74 1.98
C LEU A 639 -18.41 17.20 1.98
N PRO A 640 -18.36 16.54 0.81
CA PRO A 640 -18.58 15.10 0.68
C PRO A 640 -17.41 14.24 1.17
N ASN A 641 -16.26 14.84 1.46
CA ASN A 641 -15.06 14.18 2.01
C ASN A 641 -15.01 14.22 3.56
N GLU A 642 -16.05 14.76 4.22
CA GLU A 642 -16.20 14.68 5.68
C GLU A 642 -16.68 13.28 6.11
N LYS A 643 -16.17 12.82 7.27
CA LYS A 643 -16.33 11.45 7.74
C LYS A 643 -17.74 11.17 8.28
N ARG A 644 -18.56 10.52 7.43
CA ARG A 644 -19.87 9.84 7.68
C ARG A 644 -21.05 10.42 6.88
N PHE A 645 -20.80 11.08 5.75
CA PHE A 645 -21.89 11.41 4.84
C PHE A 645 -22.44 10.15 4.14
N ASN A 646 -23.74 10.15 3.80
CA ASN A 646 -24.36 9.10 3.01
C ASN A 646 -23.87 9.15 1.55
N HIS A 647 -22.80 8.42 1.26
CA HIS A 647 -22.17 8.35 -0.06
C HIS A 647 -23.12 7.90 -1.19
N LYS A 648 -24.29 7.30 -0.88
CA LYS A 648 -25.25 6.72 -1.85
C LYS A 648 -25.89 7.71 -2.83
N LYS A 649 -25.55 8.99 -2.74
CA LYS A 649 -26.10 10.06 -3.58
C LYS A 649 -25.04 11.02 -4.11
N LEU A 650 -23.76 10.67 -3.98
CA LEU A 650 -22.70 11.39 -4.67
C LEU A 650 -22.77 11.08 -6.16
N ARG A 651 -22.56 12.10 -6.97
CA ARG A 651 -22.35 11.88 -8.41
C ARG A 651 -21.05 11.09 -8.59
N PRO A 652 -20.93 10.33 -9.69
CA PRO A 652 -19.65 9.78 -10.10
C PRO A 652 -18.53 10.83 -10.05
N ASN A 653 -17.31 10.41 -9.70
CA ASN A 653 -16.10 11.23 -9.75
C ASN A 653 -16.12 12.48 -8.85
N SER A 654 -16.84 12.43 -7.73
CA SER A 654 -17.05 13.55 -6.81
C SER A 654 -16.48 13.38 -5.40
N PHE A 655 -15.80 12.26 -5.13
CA PHE A 655 -15.27 11.93 -3.81
C PHE A 655 -13.74 12.00 -3.85
N THR A 656 -13.17 13.13 -3.42
CA THR A 656 -11.73 13.39 -3.44
C THR A 656 -11.15 13.50 -2.04
N TYR A 657 -9.90 13.09 -1.89
CA TYR A 657 -9.14 13.20 -0.65
C TYR A 657 -8.45 14.57 -0.55
N TYR A 658 -8.79 15.34 0.49
CA TYR A 658 -8.19 16.63 0.84
C TYR A 658 -8.54 16.99 2.29
N TRP A 659 -7.83 17.95 2.87
CA TRP A 659 -8.15 18.53 4.17
C TRP A 659 -8.93 19.83 4.03
N THR A 660 -9.57 20.29 5.10
CA THR A 660 -10.41 21.49 5.09
C THR A 660 -9.92 22.47 6.14
N HIS A 661 -10.02 23.75 5.83
CA HIS A 661 -9.78 24.84 6.77
C HIS A 661 -10.94 25.84 6.67
N TRP A 662 -11.76 25.91 7.71
CA TRP A 662 -12.89 26.84 7.74
C TRP A 662 -12.47 28.19 8.33
N VAL A 663 -12.75 29.28 7.59
CA VAL A 663 -12.41 30.65 7.98
C VAL A 663 -13.64 31.42 8.45
N LYS A 664 -13.49 32.23 9.50
CA LYS A 664 -14.59 33.03 10.04
C LYS A 664 -14.92 34.22 9.11
N PRO A 665 -16.20 34.61 8.98
CA PRO A 665 -16.63 35.72 8.13
C PRO A 665 -15.95 37.07 8.40
N GLU A 666 -15.44 37.29 9.62
CA GLU A 666 -14.85 38.57 10.06
C GLU A 666 -13.38 38.74 9.63
N GLU A 667 -12.76 37.70 9.07
CA GLU A 667 -11.31 37.64 8.77
C GLU A 667 -10.97 37.76 7.28
N GLN A 668 -11.96 37.86 6.38
CA GLN A 668 -11.72 38.02 4.94
C GLN A 668 -11.59 39.49 4.52
N ASN A 669 -10.39 39.88 4.07
CA ASN A 669 -10.09 41.20 3.48
C ASN A 669 -9.64 41.13 2.01
N ASP A 670 -9.72 39.97 1.35
CA ASP A 670 -9.15 39.77 0.01
C ASP A 670 -10.17 39.97 -1.12
N GLU A 671 -9.69 40.51 -2.25
CA GLU A 671 -10.45 40.65 -3.50
C GLU A 671 -10.89 39.27 -4.04
N VAL A 672 -12.18 39.14 -4.39
CA VAL A 672 -12.81 37.91 -4.89
C VAL A 672 -12.85 37.95 -6.43
N GLU A 673 -12.34 36.90 -7.09
CA GLU A 673 -12.34 36.75 -8.56
C GLU A 673 -13.68 36.22 -9.12
#